data_AF-A0A426XDW5-F1
#
_entry.id   AF-A0A426XDW5-F1
#
_cell.length_a   1.000
_cell.length_b   1.000
_cell.length_c   1.000
_cell.angle_alpha   90.00
_cell.angle_beta   90.00
_cell.angle_gamma   90.00
#
_symmetry.space_group_name_H-M   'P 1'
#
loop_
_entity.id
_entity.type
_entity.pdbx_description
1 polymer ?
#
loop_
_entity_poly.entity_id
_entity_poly.type
_entity_poly.pdbx_seq_one_letter_code
_entity_poly.pdbx_strand_id
1 'polypeptide(L)'
;MVTAGSKGSFINISQMTACVGQQNVEGRRIPFGFQDRTLPHFTKDDYGPESRGFVENSYLRGLTPQEFFFHAMGGREGLVDTAVKTSETGYIQRRLVKAMEDIVVAYDGTVRNSLGDVIQFLYGEDGIDAVWIESQRLDSLRMKKTEFERVFRYELDDVDWNPSYLQAEHVEDLKTIPECRDVFDAEVGKLEADRYQLGTEIATTGDATMQMPVNLKRLIWNAQKTFKIDPRRPSDMHPMEIVDAVDKLQERLKVVAGDDFLSTEAQRNATLLFGILLRSTLASKRVTKEHRLSREAFEWVVGEIESRFVQSLVAPGEMIGCVAAQSIGEPATQMTLNTFHYAGVSAKNVTLGVPRLREIINVAKQIKTPSLCVHLKPEVSREKEMAKRVQCALEYTTLRGVTHATEIWYDPDPTTTVIGEDAEFVRAYYEMPDEETAPENMSAWLLRMELNREMMVDKKLTMADIGERINHEFGDDLTCIFNDDNAEKLILRIRITNDAAPPKGEAQVESDEDDDVFLKKIESNMLTEMALRGIPEIKKVFIKSGKVSRFDDKEGMEQDVEWMLDTEGVNLLAVMCHQAVDATRTTSNHLVEVIQVLGIEAVRRALLDELRAVISFDGSYVNYRHLAILCDTMTHRGHLMAITRHGINRNDTGPMMRCSFEETVDILLDAAVYSEEDRLRGVTENIMLGELAPVGTGACALYLNEQMLQRAIELPLPSCMDDDDDDDGGGGGGGGGSAASPNYAWPSYQEGMMSPGYSAASPFSAAQFSPWVAGMASAFSPSPSSPGYNNNSPASPLQPHISQLQSYISKLQSYISKLLSYLSSLHSNITFLLQSNLSQLQSYISKLQSYLSSLHSNITFLLQSNISQLQSYLSKLQSYLSSLHSTITFLLQSKLSQLQSYISQLQSYLTKVHSFGYISSEQSTKAVSVRSTCPTSPSYSPASPSYSPTSPAFSPPD
;
A
#
# COMPACT_ATOMS: atom_id res chain seq x y z
N MET A 1 16.56 8.64 31.82
CA MET A 1 15.39 8.17 31.05
C MET A 1 15.70 8.20 29.56
N VAL A 2 15.94 9.36 28.96
CA VAL A 2 16.29 9.47 27.52
C VAL A 2 17.53 8.66 27.12
N THR A 3 18.65 8.78 27.86
CA THR A 3 19.87 7.99 27.56
C THR A 3 19.67 6.47 27.66
N ALA A 4 18.77 6.03 28.54
CA ALA A 4 18.44 4.62 28.70
C ALA A 4 17.41 4.13 27.66
N GLY A 5 16.83 5.03 26.85
CA GLY A 5 15.77 4.71 25.90
C GLY A 5 14.43 4.35 26.54
N SER A 6 14.26 4.52 27.86
CA SER A 6 13.07 4.04 28.56
C SER A 6 11.82 4.88 28.30
N LYS A 7 11.97 6.21 28.26
CA LYS A 7 10.90 7.15 27.91
C LYS A 7 11.48 8.53 27.59
N GLY A 8 10.86 9.19 26.62
CA GLY A 8 11.21 10.53 26.20
C GLY A 8 12.38 10.54 25.22
N SER A 9 12.48 11.62 24.47
CA SER A 9 13.47 11.88 23.44
C SER A 9 14.15 13.23 23.67
N PHE A 10 15.16 13.54 22.86
CA PHE A 10 15.86 14.83 22.95
C PHE A 10 14.91 16.02 22.78
N ILE A 11 13.93 15.92 21.88
CA ILE A 11 12.92 16.98 21.66
C ILE A 11 12.10 17.25 22.93
N ASN A 12 11.78 16.24 23.74
CA ASN A 12 11.02 16.46 24.98
C ASN A 12 11.83 17.27 26.00
N ILE A 13 13.14 17.02 26.12
CA ILE A 13 14.04 17.80 26.99
C ILE A 13 14.10 19.24 26.50
N SER A 14 14.29 19.44 25.20
CA SER A 14 14.31 20.77 24.59
C SER A 14 13.03 21.56 24.85
N GLN A 15 11.86 20.93 24.71
CA GLN A 15 10.55 21.57 24.95
C GLN A 15 10.33 21.94 26.42
N MET A 16 10.81 21.11 27.34
CA MET A 16 10.67 21.37 28.78
C MET A 16 11.61 22.47 29.28
N THR A 17 12.85 22.52 28.79
CA THR A 17 13.89 23.41 29.33
C THR A 17 14.12 24.66 28.49
N ALA A 18 14.16 24.55 27.15
CA ALA A 18 14.57 25.63 26.25
C ALA A 18 13.36 26.41 25.68
N CYS A 19 12.65 25.84 24.71
CA CYS A 19 11.45 26.42 24.10
C CYS A 19 10.58 25.30 23.50
N VAL A 20 9.26 25.49 23.47
CA VAL A 20 8.36 24.50 22.86
C VAL A 20 8.46 24.49 21.33
N GLY A 21 8.61 25.67 20.72
CA GLY A 21 8.82 25.84 19.28
C GLY A 21 7.54 26.09 18.48
N GLN A 22 7.66 26.01 17.15
CA GLN A 22 6.59 26.30 16.21
C GLN A 22 5.44 25.29 16.31
N GLN A 23 4.21 25.78 16.47
CA GLN A 23 3.00 24.98 16.34
C GLN A 23 2.51 25.04 14.89
N ASN A 24 2.23 23.87 14.32
CA ASN A 24 1.71 23.75 12.97
C ASN A 24 0.29 23.22 13.01
N VAL A 25 -0.51 23.62 12.03
CA VAL A 25 -1.83 23.05 11.74
C VAL A 25 -1.88 22.67 10.27
N GLU A 26 -2.25 21.42 9.99
CA GLU A 26 -2.28 20.84 8.63
C GLU A 26 -0.94 21.00 7.89
N GLY A 27 0.18 20.89 8.62
CA GLY A 27 1.53 21.03 8.07
C GLY A 27 1.92 22.46 7.67
N ARG A 28 1.07 23.47 7.95
CA ARG A 28 1.34 24.90 7.76
C ARG A 28 1.43 25.60 9.11
N ARG A 29 2.01 26.80 9.14
CA ARG A 29 1.90 27.68 10.32
C ARG A 29 0.43 28.07 10.53
N ILE A 30 0.07 28.46 11.76
CA ILE A 30 -1.31 28.80 12.13
C ILE A 30 -1.92 29.76 11.09
N PRO A 31 -3.00 29.37 10.39
CA PRO A 31 -3.61 30.19 9.34
C PRO A 31 -4.31 31.42 9.94
N PHE A 32 -4.54 32.44 9.11
CA PHE A 32 -5.37 33.57 9.50
C PHE A 32 -6.84 33.15 9.58
N GLY A 33 -7.35 32.97 10.80
CA GLY A 33 -8.76 32.64 11.04
C GLY A 33 -9.67 33.87 11.09
N PHE A 34 -9.12 35.06 11.28
CA PHE A 34 -9.83 36.34 11.22
C PHE A 34 -9.35 37.16 10.02
N GLN A 35 -9.96 38.32 9.77
CA GLN A 35 -9.57 39.26 8.71
C GLN A 35 -8.08 39.60 8.79
N ASP A 36 -7.29 38.92 7.96
CA ASP A 36 -5.83 39.04 7.79
C ASP A 36 -5.05 38.95 9.12
N ARG A 37 -5.54 38.17 10.09
CA ARG A 37 -4.86 37.95 11.37
C ARG A 37 -5.26 36.63 12.04
N THR A 38 -4.41 36.14 12.93
CA THR A 38 -4.63 34.89 13.67
C THR A 38 -5.48 35.07 14.92
N LEU A 39 -5.24 36.13 15.70
CA LEU A 39 -6.01 36.49 16.90
C LEU A 39 -6.34 38.00 16.90
N PRO A 40 -7.40 38.44 17.60
CA PRO A 40 -7.75 39.85 17.71
C PRO A 40 -6.68 40.74 18.38
N HIS A 41 -5.74 40.13 19.10
CA HIS A 41 -4.64 40.79 19.79
C HIS A 41 -3.51 41.21 18.84
N PHE A 42 -3.44 40.64 17.64
CA PHE A 42 -2.45 40.99 16.63
C PHE A 42 -3.01 42.01 15.64
N THR A 43 -2.10 42.79 15.07
CA THR A 43 -2.41 43.68 13.93
C THR A 43 -2.70 42.85 12.68
N LYS A 44 -3.33 43.48 11.69
CA LYS A 44 -3.55 42.84 10.38
C LYS A 44 -2.21 42.63 9.66
N ASP A 45 -2.15 41.60 8.85
CA ASP A 45 -0.98 41.21 8.03
C ASP A 45 0.30 40.96 8.83
N ASP A 46 0.15 40.55 10.09
CA ASP A 46 1.28 40.19 10.93
C ASP A 46 1.76 38.75 10.62
N TYR A 47 2.96 38.65 10.06
CA TYR A 47 3.66 37.39 9.75
C TYR A 47 4.75 37.02 10.77
N GLY A 48 4.81 37.75 11.88
CA GLY A 48 5.73 37.50 12.98
C GLY A 48 5.63 36.08 13.56
N PRO A 49 6.69 35.60 14.23
CA PRO A 49 6.68 34.27 14.84
C PRO A 49 5.59 34.14 15.91
N GLU A 50 5.42 35.17 16.75
CA GLU A 50 4.41 35.21 17.81
C GLU A 50 2.97 35.13 17.26
N SER A 51 2.69 35.86 16.17
CA SER A 51 1.36 35.90 15.55
C SER A 51 1.05 34.60 14.80
N ARG A 52 2.08 33.91 14.29
CA ARG A 52 1.96 32.67 13.52
C ARG A 52 2.16 31.39 14.34
N GLY A 53 2.07 31.46 15.67
CA GLY A 53 2.04 30.27 16.54
C GLY A 53 3.40 29.69 16.94
N PHE A 54 4.46 30.49 16.90
CA PHE A 54 5.73 30.13 17.53
C PHE A 54 5.64 30.34 19.05
N VAL A 55 6.01 29.30 19.80
CA VAL A 55 6.07 29.33 21.25
C VAL A 55 7.52 29.47 21.69
N GLU A 56 7.89 30.65 22.16
CA GLU A 56 9.25 30.95 22.61
C GLU A 56 9.51 30.38 24.00
N ASN A 57 8.48 30.38 24.86
CA ASN A 57 8.63 29.91 26.23
C ASN A 57 8.73 28.38 26.32
N SER A 58 9.41 27.90 27.36
CA SER A 58 9.42 26.48 27.73
C SER A 58 8.33 26.15 28.73
N TYR A 59 8.01 24.87 28.88
CA TYR A 59 7.06 24.43 29.90
C TYR A 59 7.50 24.80 31.33
N LEU A 60 8.80 24.98 31.58
CA LEU A 60 9.32 25.43 32.87
C LEU A 60 8.98 26.90 33.16
N ARG A 61 9.04 27.78 32.15
CA ARG A 61 8.71 29.21 32.30
C ARG A 61 7.20 29.46 32.30
N GLY A 62 6.45 28.60 31.61
CA GLY A 62 5.02 28.76 31.39
C GLY A 62 4.71 29.51 30.09
N LEU A 63 3.50 29.28 29.56
CA LEU A 63 3.05 29.78 28.26
C LEU A 63 2.25 31.08 28.45
N THR A 64 2.43 32.05 27.55
CA THR A 64 1.53 33.22 27.46
C THR A 64 0.14 32.80 26.96
N PRO A 65 -0.92 33.59 27.17
CA PRO A 65 -2.26 33.22 26.71
C PRO A 65 -2.38 32.97 25.19
N GLN A 66 -1.66 33.76 24.39
CA GLN A 66 -1.62 33.60 22.93
C GLN A 66 -0.92 32.30 22.55
N GLU A 67 0.27 32.04 23.10
CA GLU A 67 1.03 30.80 22.91
C GLU A 67 0.24 29.57 23.36
N PHE A 68 -0.43 29.66 24.52
CA PHE A 68 -1.25 28.58 25.05
C PHE A 68 -2.40 28.22 24.10
N PHE A 69 -3.05 29.23 23.52
CA PHE A 69 -4.13 29.00 22.56
C PHE A 69 -3.62 28.32 21.28
N PHE A 70 -2.50 28.78 20.73
CA PHE A 70 -1.89 28.16 19.55
C PHE A 70 -1.40 26.73 19.84
N HIS A 71 -0.83 26.50 21.02
CA HIS A 71 -0.42 25.17 21.45
C HIS A 71 -1.62 24.22 21.65
N ALA A 72 -2.71 24.72 22.22
CA ALA A 72 -3.95 23.96 22.34
C ALA A 72 -4.58 23.62 20.98
N MET A 73 -4.44 24.50 19.99
CA MET A 73 -4.90 24.26 18.62
C MET A 73 -4.16 23.07 17.97
N GLY A 74 -2.83 23.07 18.02
CA GLY A 74 -2.01 21.96 17.53
C GLY A 74 -2.26 20.66 18.30
N GLY A 75 -2.41 20.74 19.63
CA GLY A 75 -2.77 19.58 20.46
C GLY A 75 -4.14 19.00 20.10
N ARG A 76 -5.12 19.84 19.77
CA ARG A 76 -6.46 19.40 19.38
C ARG A 76 -6.49 18.69 18.03
N GLU A 77 -5.78 19.21 17.03
CA GLU A 77 -5.64 18.54 15.73
C GLU A 77 -5.16 17.11 15.90
N GLY A 78 -4.09 16.95 16.67
CA GLY A 78 -3.53 15.65 16.97
C GLY A 78 -4.49 14.67 17.67
N LEU A 79 -5.22 15.15 18.69
CA LEU A 79 -6.23 14.32 19.38
C LEU A 79 -7.35 13.87 18.43
N VAL A 80 -7.80 14.76 17.54
CA VAL A 80 -8.81 14.44 16.52
C VAL A 80 -8.25 13.43 15.52
N ASP A 81 -7.02 13.65 15.05
CA ASP A 81 -6.34 12.77 14.09
C ASP A 81 -6.18 11.35 14.65
N THR A 82 -5.79 11.24 15.92
CA THR A 82 -5.72 9.95 16.64
C THR A 82 -7.07 9.25 16.66
N ALA A 83 -8.15 9.97 17.00
CA ALA A 83 -9.50 9.39 17.09
C ALA A 83 -10.02 8.92 15.73
N VAL A 84 -9.86 9.74 14.68
CA VAL A 84 -10.32 9.42 13.32
C VAL A 84 -9.52 8.26 12.76
N LYS A 85 -8.19 8.35 12.79
CA LYS A 85 -7.32 7.36 12.17
C LYS A 85 -7.37 5.99 12.85
N THR A 86 -7.65 5.92 14.16
CA THR A 86 -7.85 4.64 14.87
C THR A 86 -9.01 3.83 14.29
N SER A 87 -10.10 4.48 13.91
CA SER A 87 -11.24 3.81 13.29
C SER A 87 -10.90 3.29 11.88
N GLU A 88 -10.13 4.07 11.11
CA GLU A 88 -9.73 3.69 9.76
C GLU A 88 -8.75 2.52 9.73
N THR A 89 -7.74 2.51 10.60
CA THR A 89 -6.73 1.43 10.64
C THR A 89 -7.33 0.12 11.11
N GLY A 90 -8.25 0.13 12.08
CA GLY A 90 -8.99 -1.07 12.49
C GLY A 90 -9.82 -1.65 11.35
N TYR A 91 -10.42 -0.80 10.51
CA TYR A 91 -11.16 -1.25 9.34
C TYR A 91 -10.24 -1.79 8.23
N ILE A 92 -9.07 -1.17 8.00
CA ILE A 92 -8.04 -1.68 7.09
C ILE A 92 -7.57 -3.08 7.54
N GLN A 93 -7.28 -3.25 8.84
CA GLN A 93 -6.88 -4.54 9.42
C GLN A 93 -7.93 -5.62 9.15
N ARG A 94 -9.22 -5.31 9.40
CA ARG A 94 -10.33 -6.24 9.14
C ARG A 94 -10.37 -6.67 7.66
N ARG A 95 -10.19 -5.72 6.74
CA ARG A 95 -10.21 -5.99 5.29
C ARG A 95 -9.04 -6.86 4.85
N LEU A 96 -7.84 -6.58 5.34
CA LEU A 96 -6.65 -7.37 5.05
C LEU A 96 -6.81 -8.82 5.54
N VAL A 97 -7.31 -9.01 6.76
CA VAL A 97 -7.56 -10.36 7.30
C VAL A 97 -8.59 -11.08 6.43
N LYS A 98 -9.71 -10.43 6.10
CA LYS A 98 -10.76 -11.06 5.29
C LYS A 98 -10.35 -11.44 3.87
N ALA A 99 -9.44 -10.70 3.26
CA ALA A 99 -8.94 -11.05 1.93
C ALA A 99 -7.87 -12.16 1.93
N MET A 100 -7.26 -12.45 3.08
CA MET A 100 -6.11 -13.36 3.19
C MET A 100 -6.34 -14.50 4.20
N GLU A 101 -7.54 -14.66 4.75
CA GLU A 101 -7.82 -15.63 5.81
C GLU A 101 -7.78 -17.08 5.35
N ASP A 102 -7.83 -17.33 4.03
CA ASP A 102 -7.83 -18.66 3.44
C ASP A 102 -6.46 -19.11 2.91
N ILE A 103 -5.43 -18.27 3.06
CA ILE A 103 -4.11 -18.53 2.51
C ILE A 103 -3.26 -19.32 3.48
N VAL A 104 -2.85 -20.50 3.05
CA VAL A 104 -2.13 -21.50 3.85
C VAL A 104 -0.97 -22.09 3.06
N VAL A 105 0.10 -22.46 3.77
CA VAL A 105 1.18 -23.27 3.21
C VAL A 105 0.73 -24.73 3.17
N ALA A 106 0.63 -25.31 1.98
CA ALA A 106 0.31 -26.73 1.81
C ALA A 106 1.53 -27.63 2.12
N TYR A 107 1.28 -28.93 2.31
CA TYR A 107 2.32 -29.92 2.63
C TYR A 107 3.37 -30.13 1.52
N ASP A 108 3.08 -29.67 0.30
CA ASP A 108 4.02 -29.66 -0.82
C ASP A 108 4.92 -28.41 -0.84
N GLY A 109 4.81 -27.53 0.16
CA GLY A 109 5.58 -26.29 0.27
C GLY A 109 5.00 -25.10 -0.50
N THR A 110 3.95 -25.33 -1.30
CA THR A 110 3.27 -24.28 -2.06
C THR A 110 2.28 -23.50 -1.20
N VAL A 111 2.06 -22.23 -1.53
CA VAL A 111 1.05 -21.39 -0.87
C VAL A 111 -0.23 -21.42 -1.68
N ARG A 112 -1.34 -21.80 -1.03
CA ARG A 112 -2.63 -21.98 -1.69
C ARG A 112 -3.76 -21.26 -0.98
N ASN A 113 -4.80 -20.96 -1.73
CA ASN A 113 -6.09 -20.49 -1.20
C ASN A 113 -7.03 -21.68 -0.88
N SER A 114 -8.24 -21.38 -0.38
CA SER A 114 -9.28 -22.37 -0.06
C SER A 114 -9.74 -23.23 -1.25
N LEU A 115 -9.67 -22.69 -2.47
CA LEU A 115 -10.04 -23.38 -3.71
C LEU A 115 -8.94 -24.35 -4.19
N GLY A 116 -7.71 -24.14 -3.74
CA GLY A 116 -6.51 -24.87 -4.16
C GLY A 116 -5.71 -24.17 -5.26
N ASP A 117 -6.03 -22.91 -5.59
CA ASP A 117 -5.22 -22.07 -6.48
C ASP A 117 -3.88 -21.78 -5.81
N VAL A 118 -2.79 -21.91 -6.58
CA VAL A 118 -1.44 -21.60 -6.12
C VAL A 118 -1.21 -20.09 -6.23
N ILE A 119 -0.91 -19.43 -5.11
CA ILE A 119 -0.57 -18.00 -5.07
C ILE A 119 0.96 -17.82 -5.15
N GLN A 120 1.71 -18.60 -4.38
CA GLN A 120 3.17 -18.65 -4.44
C GLN A 120 3.64 -20.10 -4.54
N PHE A 121 4.69 -20.37 -5.32
CA PHE A 121 5.32 -21.69 -5.38
C PHE A 121 6.06 -22.05 -4.09
N LEU A 122 6.66 -21.05 -3.44
CA LEU A 122 7.31 -21.18 -2.14
C LEU A 122 6.94 -19.97 -1.30
N TYR A 123 6.67 -20.19 -0.02
CA TYR A 123 6.38 -19.11 0.92
C TYR A 123 7.52 -18.11 0.96
N GLY A 124 7.24 -16.86 0.58
CA GLY A 124 8.23 -15.78 0.57
C GLY A 124 9.42 -16.03 -0.37
N GLU A 125 9.19 -16.80 -1.45
CA GLU A 125 10.15 -17.11 -2.52
C GLU A 125 11.35 -18.00 -2.15
N ASP A 126 11.52 -18.38 -0.87
CA ASP A 126 12.61 -19.24 -0.40
C ASP A 126 12.16 -20.37 0.55
N GLY A 127 10.89 -20.42 0.97
CA GLY A 127 10.33 -21.48 1.83
C GLY A 127 10.70 -21.41 3.31
N ILE A 128 11.24 -20.28 3.77
CA ILE A 128 11.71 -20.10 5.16
C ILE A 128 10.67 -19.34 5.99
N ASP A 129 10.54 -19.65 7.28
CA ASP A 129 9.67 -18.92 8.20
C ASP A 129 10.26 -17.56 8.59
N ALA A 130 9.40 -16.54 8.71
CA ALA A 130 9.74 -15.17 9.04
C ALA A 130 10.44 -15.03 10.42
N VAL A 131 10.14 -15.93 11.36
CA VAL A 131 10.65 -15.89 12.75
C VAL A 131 12.15 -16.20 12.84
N TRP A 132 12.68 -17.01 11.91
CA TRP A 132 14.05 -17.52 11.96
C TRP A 132 15.07 -16.67 11.18
N ILE A 133 14.65 -15.50 10.70
CA ILE A 133 15.43 -14.65 9.81
C ILE A 133 16.09 -13.51 10.58
N GLU A 134 17.35 -13.25 10.26
CA GLU A 134 18.12 -12.16 10.85
C GLU A 134 18.80 -11.31 9.78
N SER A 135 19.10 -10.05 10.12
CA SER A 135 19.84 -9.16 9.23
C SER A 135 21.32 -9.55 9.21
N GLN A 136 21.81 -9.89 8.03
CA GLN A 136 23.18 -10.32 7.77
C GLN A 136 23.83 -9.47 6.68
N ARG A 137 25.15 -9.30 6.76
CA ARG A 137 25.92 -8.49 5.81
C ARG A 137 26.66 -9.38 4.82
N LEU A 138 26.48 -9.10 3.53
CA LEU A 138 27.24 -9.67 2.43
C LEU A 138 28.54 -8.87 2.24
N ASP A 139 29.63 -9.43 2.76
CA ASP A 139 30.93 -8.76 2.73
C ASP A 139 31.49 -8.64 1.29
N SER A 140 31.16 -9.58 0.39
CA SER A 140 31.67 -9.67 -0.98
C SER A 140 31.24 -8.52 -1.91
N LEU A 141 30.06 -7.93 -1.69
CA LEU A 141 29.48 -6.92 -2.59
C LEU A 141 30.28 -5.60 -2.62
N ARG A 142 30.80 -5.18 -1.46
CA ARG A 142 31.47 -3.87 -1.31
C ARG A 142 32.99 -3.91 -1.49
N MET A 143 33.58 -5.10 -1.57
CA MET A 143 35.02 -5.26 -1.72
C MET A 143 35.47 -4.82 -3.11
N LYS A 144 36.65 -4.20 -3.19
CA LYS A 144 37.36 -3.99 -4.47
C LYS A 144 37.93 -5.31 -4.97
N LYS A 145 38.18 -5.45 -6.27
CA LYS A 145 38.74 -6.69 -6.84
C LYS A 145 40.08 -7.09 -6.21
N THR A 146 40.95 -6.11 -5.97
CA THR A 146 42.26 -6.35 -5.32
C THR A 146 42.12 -6.82 -3.88
N GLU A 147 41.15 -6.28 -3.13
CA GLU A 147 40.85 -6.72 -1.77
C GLU A 147 40.20 -8.10 -1.76
N PHE A 148 39.32 -8.36 -2.72
CA PHE A 148 38.66 -9.64 -2.92
C PHE A 148 39.68 -10.76 -3.18
N GLU A 149 40.60 -10.57 -4.12
CA GLU A 149 41.69 -11.53 -4.38
C GLU A 149 42.53 -11.77 -3.12
N ARG A 150 42.85 -10.72 -2.36
CA ARG A 150 43.59 -10.86 -1.10
C ARG A 150 42.85 -11.67 -0.04
N VAL A 151 41.52 -11.59 0.02
CA VAL A 151 40.70 -12.31 1.01
C VAL A 151 40.47 -13.76 0.60
N PHE A 152 40.19 -14.03 -0.68
CA PHE A 152 39.72 -15.34 -1.14
C PHE A 152 40.78 -16.18 -1.88
N ARG A 153 41.70 -15.58 -2.65
CA ARG A 153 42.64 -16.32 -3.51
C ARG A 153 43.93 -16.70 -2.79
N TYR A 154 44.39 -17.95 -2.90
CA TYR A 154 45.71 -18.35 -2.39
C TYR A 154 46.85 -17.90 -3.32
N GLU A 155 47.98 -17.47 -2.75
CA GLU A 155 49.17 -17.01 -3.49
C GLU A 155 50.14 -18.19 -3.73
N LEU A 156 49.68 -19.22 -4.44
CA LEU A 156 50.43 -20.48 -4.63
C LEU A 156 51.68 -20.32 -5.52
N ASP A 157 51.68 -19.34 -6.42
CA ASP A 157 52.76 -19.11 -7.39
C ASP A 157 53.97 -18.38 -6.78
N ASP A 158 53.84 -17.81 -5.59
CA ASP A 158 54.92 -17.09 -4.91
C ASP A 158 55.83 -18.09 -4.15
N VAL A 159 57.11 -18.08 -4.50
CA VAL A 159 58.13 -18.99 -3.94
C VAL A 159 58.31 -18.76 -2.44
N ASP A 160 58.14 -17.51 -1.98
CA ASP A 160 58.26 -17.10 -0.58
C ASP A 160 56.95 -17.26 0.22
N TRP A 161 55.89 -17.80 -0.40
CA TRP A 161 54.61 -17.99 0.27
C TRP A 161 54.71 -19.10 1.33
N ASN A 162 54.82 -18.69 2.60
CA ASN A 162 54.78 -19.58 3.76
C ASN A 162 53.81 -19.01 4.82
N PRO A 163 52.52 -19.35 4.73
CA PRO A 163 51.49 -18.76 5.60
C PRO A 163 51.62 -19.25 7.05
N SER A 164 51.67 -18.31 8.01
CA SER A 164 51.68 -18.65 9.46
C SER A 164 50.39 -19.27 10.01
N TYR A 165 49.39 -19.44 9.15
CA TYR A 165 48.05 -19.87 9.52
C TYR A 165 47.70 -21.29 9.14
N LEU A 166 48.51 -21.91 8.28
CA LEU A 166 48.42 -23.32 7.92
C LEU A 166 49.59 -24.07 8.55
N GLN A 167 49.41 -25.36 8.77
CA GLN A 167 50.51 -26.24 9.12
C GLN A 167 51.44 -26.41 7.91
N ALA A 168 52.74 -26.61 8.16
CA ALA A 168 53.74 -26.73 7.09
C ALA A 168 53.44 -27.89 6.13
N GLU A 169 52.92 -29.01 6.65
CA GLU A 169 52.51 -30.18 5.87
C GLU A 169 51.46 -29.80 4.81
N HIS A 170 50.38 -29.12 5.24
CA HIS A 170 49.32 -28.68 4.32
C HIS A 170 49.84 -27.66 3.29
N VAL A 171 50.83 -26.83 3.63
CA VAL A 171 51.42 -25.87 2.68
C VAL A 171 52.24 -26.59 1.60
N GLU A 172 52.97 -27.63 1.96
CA GLU A 172 53.70 -28.47 1.00
C GLU A 172 52.75 -29.21 0.06
N ASP A 173 51.65 -29.76 0.60
CA ASP A 173 50.61 -30.43 -0.20
C ASP A 173 49.99 -29.47 -1.24
N LEU A 174 49.68 -28.24 -0.83
CA LEU A 174 49.13 -27.20 -1.72
C LEU A 174 50.09 -26.80 -2.85
N LYS A 175 51.40 -26.84 -2.62
CA LYS A 175 52.41 -26.52 -3.64
C LYS A 175 52.69 -27.69 -4.59
N THR A 176 52.54 -28.92 -4.09
CA THR A 176 52.95 -30.13 -4.83
C THR A 176 51.82 -30.69 -5.69
N ILE A 177 50.57 -30.60 -5.22
CA ILE A 177 49.41 -31.22 -5.86
C ILE A 177 48.75 -30.22 -6.84
N PRO A 178 48.75 -30.50 -8.16
CA PRO A 178 48.10 -29.61 -9.15
C PRO A 178 46.57 -29.61 -9.03
N GLU A 179 45.96 -30.74 -8.64
CA GLU A 179 44.50 -30.86 -8.47
C GLU A 179 43.94 -29.88 -7.42
N CYS A 180 44.73 -29.59 -6.37
CA CYS A 180 44.39 -28.58 -5.36
C CYS A 180 44.23 -27.19 -6.00
N ARG A 181 45.13 -26.83 -6.93
CA ARG A 181 45.08 -25.54 -7.62
C ARG A 181 43.79 -25.40 -8.43
N ASP A 182 43.42 -26.43 -9.19
CA ASP A 182 42.22 -26.43 -10.01
C ASP A 182 40.95 -26.25 -9.15
N VAL A 183 40.88 -26.91 -7.99
CA VAL A 183 39.74 -26.78 -7.06
C VAL A 183 39.64 -25.38 -6.46
N PHE A 184 40.76 -24.77 -6.04
CA PHE A 184 40.74 -23.41 -5.46
C PHE A 184 40.51 -22.33 -6.52
N ASP A 185 41.06 -22.47 -7.73
CA ASP A 185 40.75 -21.57 -8.84
C ASP A 185 39.25 -21.69 -9.23
N ALA A 186 38.66 -22.89 -9.15
CA ALA A 186 37.22 -23.10 -9.32
C ALA A 186 36.38 -22.49 -8.17
N GLU A 187 36.82 -22.58 -6.91
CA GLU A 187 36.18 -21.94 -5.76
C GLU A 187 36.13 -20.41 -5.94
N VAL A 188 37.27 -19.80 -6.28
CA VAL A 188 37.36 -18.36 -6.53
C VAL A 188 36.50 -17.95 -7.73
N GLY A 189 36.52 -18.75 -8.81
CA GLY A 189 35.65 -18.51 -9.98
C GLY A 189 34.15 -18.54 -9.62
N LYS A 190 33.71 -19.48 -8.77
CA LYS A 190 32.32 -19.50 -8.25
C LYS A 190 32.01 -18.22 -7.46
N LEU A 191 32.90 -17.78 -6.58
CA LEU A 191 32.71 -16.57 -5.77
C LEU A 191 32.71 -15.27 -6.61
N GLU A 192 33.50 -15.21 -7.69
CA GLU A 192 33.48 -14.09 -8.64
C GLU A 192 32.14 -14.04 -9.40
N ALA A 193 31.63 -15.18 -9.85
CA ALA A 193 30.32 -15.28 -10.50
C ALA A 193 29.19 -14.86 -9.54
N ASP A 194 29.23 -15.32 -8.29
CA ASP A 194 28.28 -14.92 -7.24
C ASP A 194 28.33 -13.41 -6.98
N ARG A 195 29.54 -12.83 -6.91
CA ARG A 195 29.75 -11.38 -6.71
C ARG A 195 29.18 -10.57 -7.88
N TYR A 196 29.41 -11.02 -9.11
CA TYR A 196 28.86 -10.39 -10.30
C TYR A 196 27.33 -10.42 -10.27
N GLN A 197 26.73 -11.60 -10.02
CA GLN A 197 25.27 -11.77 -9.96
C GLN A 197 24.64 -10.91 -8.85
N LEU A 198 25.27 -10.83 -7.68
CA LEU A 198 24.82 -9.95 -6.59
C LEU A 198 24.82 -8.48 -7.02
N GLY A 199 25.87 -8.02 -7.70
CA GLY A 199 26.04 -6.62 -8.08
C GLY A 199 25.14 -6.16 -9.24
N THR A 200 24.82 -7.06 -10.17
CA THR A 200 24.06 -6.72 -11.39
C THR A 200 22.57 -7.01 -11.28
N GLU A 201 22.17 -8.13 -10.66
CA GLU A 201 20.79 -8.61 -10.68
C GLU A 201 20.08 -8.42 -9.33
N ILE A 202 20.73 -8.76 -8.22
CA ILE A 202 20.06 -8.90 -6.91
C ILE A 202 20.10 -7.60 -6.09
N ALA A 203 21.28 -6.99 -5.93
CA ALA A 203 21.53 -5.88 -5.01
C ALA A 203 21.87 -4.57 -5.73
N THR A 204 21.09 -4.21 -6.75
CA THR A 204 21.34 -3.02 -7.60
C THR A 204 21.37 -1.70 -6.82
N THR A 205 20.73 -1.62 -5.64
CA THR A 205 20.77 -0.44 -4.77
C THR A 205 22.10 -0.27 -4.01
N GLY A 206 22.89 -1.35 -3.86
CA GLY A 206 24.12 -1.37 -3.07
C GLY A 206 23.93 -1.67 -1.58
N ASP A 207 22.73 -2.10 -1.18
CA ASP A 207 22.45 -2.51 0.18
C ASP A 207 23.06 -3.89 0.46
N ALA A 208 24.19 -3.90 1.17
CA ALA A 208 24.88 -5.14 1.54
C ALA A 208 24.21 -5.90 2.71
N THR A 209 23.24 -5.28 3.39
CA THR A 209 22.49 -5.91 4.49
C THR A 209 21.23 -6.56 3.95
N MET A 210 21.14 -7.88 4.05
CA MET A 210 19.98 -8.66 3.63
C MET A 210 19.48 -9.56 4.77
N GLN A 211 18.22 -9.96 4.68
CA GLN A 211 17.54 -10.76 5.68
C GLN A 211 17.68 -12.22 5.27
N MET A 212 18.40 -13.01 6.06
CA MET A 212 18.70 -14.42 5.75
C MET A 212 18.57 -15.29 7.02
N PRO A 213 18.20 -16.57 6.88
CA PRO A 213 18.18 -17.50 8.01
C PRO A 213 19.61 -17.76 8.49
N VAL A 214 19.72 -18.32 9.70
CA VAL A 214 20.97 -18.82 10.30
C VAL A 214 22.12 -17.78 10.30
N ASN A 215 22.32 -17.10 11.42
CA ASN A 215 23.40 -16.13 11.56
C ASN A 215 24.79 -16.79 11.61
N LEU A 216 25.47 -16.86 10.47
CA LEU A 216 26.73 -17.58 10.31
C LEU A 216 27.86 -16.95 11.14
N LYS A 217 27.93 -15.61 11.21
CA LYS A 217 28.94 -14.89 12.01
C LYS A 217 28.83 -15.24 13.49
N ARG A 218 27.60 -15.34 14.01
CA ARG A 218 27.33 -15.73 15.41
C ARG A 218 27.68 -17.20 15.67
N LEU A 219 27.35 -18.10 14.75
CA LEU A 219 27.69 -19.53 14.88
C LEU A 219 29.20 -19.76 14.89
N ILE A 220 29.94 -19.12 13.99
CA ILE A 220 31.41 -19.19 13.94
C ILE A 220 32.01 -18.65 15.26
N TRP A 221 31.49 -17.52 15.76
CA TRP A 221 31.97 -16.97 17.03
C TRP A 221 31.67 -17.90 18.22
N ASN A 222 30.50 -18.52 18.26
CA ASN A 222 30.16 -19.52 19.27
C ASN A 222 31.12 -20.72 19.19
N ALA A 223 31.41 -21.22 17.99
CA ALA A 223 32.38 -22.31 17.81
C ALA A 223 33.77 -21.92 18.34
N GLN A 224 34.27 -20.72 18.02
CA GLN A 224 35.53 -20.21 18.56
C GLN A 224 35.57 -20.18 20.09
N LYS A 225 34.45 -19.88 20.74
CA LYS A 225 34.35 -19.88 22.21
C LYS A 225 34.24 -21.28 22.79
N THR A 226 33.42 -22.15 22.21
CA THR A 226 33.21 -23.53 22.68
C THR A 226 34.50 -24.34 22.61
N PHE A 227 35.19 -24.28 21.47
CA PHE A 227 36.44 -25.02 21.24
C PHE A 227 37.70 -24.26 21.68
N LYS A 228 37.53 -23.05 22.24
CA LYS A 228 38.63 -22.18 22.74
C LYS A 228 39.76 -22.02 21.71
N ILE A 229 39.38 -21.59 20.51
CA ILE A 229 40.31 -21.43 19.39
C ILE A 229 41.29 -20.27 19.67
N ASP A 230 42.59 -20.58 19.59
CA ASP A 230 43.65 -19.58 19.70
C ASP A 230 43.99 -19.01 18.32
N PRO A 231 43.85 -17.70 18.08
CA PRO A 231 44.13 -17.10 16.75
C PRO A 231 45.63 -17.10 16.38
N ARG A 232 46.50 -17.42 17.34
CA ARG A 232 47.96 -17.51 17.14
C ARG A 232 48.43 -18.87 16.66
N ARG A 233 47.62 -19.91 16.86
CA ARG A 233 47.97 -21.27 16.43
C ARG A 233 47.57 -21.45 14.95
N PRO A 234 48.34 -22.23 14.18
CA PRO A 234 47.88 -22.66 12.87
C PRO A 234 46.65 -23.56 13.02
N SER A 235 45.78 -23.55 12.02
CA SER A 235 44.61 -24.43 11.99
C SER A 235 45.03 -25.83 11.54
N ASP A 236 44.44 -26.85 12.17
CA ASP A 236 44.60 -28.26 11.81
C ASP A 236 43.75 -28.66 10.59
N MET A 237 42.98 -27.73 10.01
CA MET A 237 42.12 -28.00 8.86
C MET A 237 42.89 -28.04 7.56
N HIS A 238 42.59 -29.05 6.73
CA HIS A 238 43.04 -29.09 5.36
C HIS A 238 42.06 -28.31 4.44
N PRO A 239 42.52 -27.33 3.64
CA PRO A 239 41.64 -26.50 2.83
C PRO A 239 40.73 -27.26 1.84
N MET A 240 41.17 -28.40 1.32
CA MET A 240 40.34 -29.24 0.43
C MET A 240 39.11 -29.82 1.14
N GLU A 241 39.24 -30.20 2.42
CA GLU A 241 38.12 -30.74 3.20
C GLU A 241 37.03 -29.69 3.40
N ILE A 242 37.40 -28.41 3.45
CA ILE A 242 36.46 -27.30 3.60
C ILE A 242 35.59 -27.15 2.35
N VAL A 243 36.20 -27.19 1.16
CA VAL A 243 35.48 -27.06 -0.11
C VAL A 243 34.51 -28.21 -0.31
N ASP A 244 34.96 -29.45 -0.10
CA ASP A 244 34.13 -30.65 -0.20
C ASP A 244 32.99 -30.64 0.84
N ALA A 245 33.26 -30.23 2.08
CA ALA A 245 32.23 -30.13 3.11
C ALA A 245 31.19 -29.06 2.81
N VAL A 246 31.59 -27.93 2.21
CA VAL A 246 30.68 -26.85 1.80
C VAL A 246 29.80 -27.31 0.64
N ASP A 247 30.36 -27.94 -0.40
CA ASP A 247 29.58 -28.47 -1.52
C ASP A 247 28.58 -29.56 -1.02
N LYS A 248 29.02 -30.48 -0.15
CA LYS A 248 28.13 -31.48 0.51
C LYS A 248 27.08 -30.86 1.43
N LEU A 249 27.38 -29.72 2.06
CA LEU A 249 26.39 -29.00 2.87
C LEU A 249 25.31 -28.40 1.97
N GLN A 250 25.69 -27.79 0.83
CA GLN A 250 24.71 -27.24 -0.12
C GLN A 250 23.74 -28.29 -0.66
N GLU A 251 24.20 -29.52 -0.89
CA GLU A 251 23.33 -30.63 -1.32
C GLU A 251 22.34 -31.10 -0.24
N ARG A 252 22.73 -31.00 1.04
CA ARG A 252 21.87 -31.38 2.20
C ARG A 252 20.81 -30.33 2.52
N LEU A 253 21.06 -29.06 2.21
CA LEU A 253 20.15 -27.94 2.47
C LEU A 253 18.99 -27.93 1.45
N LYS A 254 18.07 -28.91 1.53
CA LYS A 254 16.91 -29.02 0.65
C LYS A 254 15.69 -28.27 1.19
N VAL A 255 15.05 -27.47 0.32
CA VAL A 255 13.75 -26.80 0.56
C VAL A 255 12.68 -27.48 -0.30
N VAL A 256 12.94 -27.59 -1.60
CA VAL A 256 12.12 -28.31 -2.58
C VAL A 256 12.65 -29.74 -2.68
N ALA A 257 11.78 -30.71 -2.40
CA ALA A 257 12.09 -32.11 -2.58
C ALA A 257 11.78 -32.56 -4.02
N GLY A 258 12.72 -33.22 -4.68
CA GLY A 258 12.56 -33.78 -6.03
C GLY A 258 13.90 -33.93 -6.74
N ASP A 259 14.01 -34.94 -7.60
CA ASP A 259 15.20 -35.20 -8.42
C ASP A 259 14.96 -34.87 -9.90
N ASP A 260 13.78 -34.33 -10.24
CA ASP A 260 13.46 -33.86 -11.57
C ASP A 260 14.18 -32.53 -11.88
N PHE A 261 14.33 -32.25 -13.18
CA PHE A 261 15.03 -31.07 -13.66
C PHE A 261 14.42 -29.78 -13.11
N LEU A 262 13.08 -29.69 -13.06
CA LEU A 262 12.38 -28.50 -12.60
C LEU A 262 12.54 -28.30 -11.09
N SER A 263 12.40 -29.34 -10.28
CA SER A 263 12.64 -29.25 -8.83
C SER A 263 14.09 -28.90 -8.50
N THR A 264 15.05 -29.40 -9.27
CA THR A 264 16.47 -29.07 -9.08
C THR A 264 16.73 -27.59 -9.37
N GLU A 265 16.13 -27.06 -10.43
CA GLU A 265 16.20 -25.63 -10.76
C GLU A 265 15.51 -24.77 -9.69
N ALA A 266 14.31 -25.15 -9.26
CA ALA A 266 13.56 -24.46 -8.21
C ALA A 266 14.33 -24.44 -6.88
N GLN A 267 14.95 -25.55 -6.51
CA GLN A 267 15.78 -25.68 -5.31
C GLN A 267 17.01 -24.77 -5.37
N ARG A 268 17.69 -24.73 -6.52
CA ARG A 268 18.84 -23.86 -6.73
C ARG A 268 18.45 -22.38 -6.58
N ASN A 269 17.30 -21.99 -7.13
CA ASN A 269 16.82 -20.61 -7.08
C ASN A 269 16.39 -20.22 -5.65
N ALA A 270 15.67 -21.10 -4.95
CA ALA A 270 15.22 -20.86 -3.57
C ALA A 270 16.39 -20.64 -2.58
N THR A 271 17.49 -21.38 -2.76
CA THR A 271 18.66 -21.31 -1.87
C THR A 271 19.79 -20.44 -2.38
N LEU A 272 19.63 -19.78 -3.54
CA LEU A 272 20.70 -19.03 -4.22
C LEU A 272 21.35 -18.01 -3.29
N LEU A 273 20.55 -17.15 -2.65
CA LEU A 273 21.05 -16.06 -1.79
C LEU A 273 21.78 -16.61 -0.55
N PHE A 274 21.20 -17.61 0.11
CA PHE A 274 21.83 -18.26 1.26
C PHE A 274 23.10 -19.02 0.86
N GLY A 275 23.10 -19.65 -0.32
CA GLY A 275 24.25 -20.34 -0.90
C GLY A 275 25.42 -19.39 -1.15
N ILE A 276 25.16 -18.19 -1.65
CA ILE A 276 26.19 -17.15 -1.84
C ILE A 276 26.77 -16.70 -0.49
N LEU A 277 25.91 -16.48 0.51
CA LEU A 277 26.36 -16.13 1.87
C LEU A 277 27.23 -17.26 2.44
N LEU A 278 26.81 -18.52 2.30
CA LEU A 278 27.51 -19.68 2.82
C LEU A 278 28.90 -19.83 2.17
N ARG A 279 28.98 -19.72 0.84
CA ARG A 279 30.27 -19.76 0.11
C ARG A 279 31.18 -18.60 0.50
N SER A 280 30.64 -17.38 0.57
CA SER A 280 31.44 -16.19 0.90
C SER A 280 31.95 -16.16 2.35
N THR A 281 31.28 -16.82 3.29
CA THR A 281 31.66 -16.86 4.71
C THR A 281 32.53 -18.08 5.04
N LEU A 282 32.23 -19.24 4.47
CA LEU A 282 32.95 -20.50 4.68
C LEU A 282 34.02 -20.78 3.62
N ALA A 283 34.43 -19.77 2.84
CA ALA A 283 35.53 -19.90 1.90
C ALA A 283 36.81 -20.44 2.58
N SER A 284 37.50 -21.35 1.90
CA SER A 284 38.67 -22.09 2.43
C SER A 284 39.72 -21.18 3.08
N LYS A 285 40.09 -20.09 2.40
CA LYS A 285 41.04 -19.08 2.89
C LYS A 285 40.52 -18.31 4.10
N ARG A 286 39.23 -17.98 4.16
CA ARG A 286 38.65 -17.24 5.30
C ARG A 286 38.57 -18.11 6.55
N VAL A 287 38.12 -19.35 6.40
CA VAL A 287 38.02 -20.31 7.51
C VAL A 287 39.39 -20.55 8.15
N THR A 288 40.43 -20.72 7.34
CA THR A 288 41.79 -20.97 7.81
C THR A 288 42.51 -19.72 8.33
N LYS A 289 42.38 -18.58 7.64
CA LYS A 289 43.11 -17.34 7.98
C LYS A 289 42.39 -16.48 9.02
N GLU A 290 41.10 -16.18 8.81
CA GLU A 290 40.30 -15.27 9.64
C GLU A 290 39.71 -15.99 10.85
N HIS A 291 39.02 -17.11 10.63
CA HIS A 291 38.25 -17.79 11.67
C HIS A 291 39.09 -18.80 12.48
N ARG A 292 40.17 -19.33 11.90
CA ARG A 292 41.11 -20.27 12.53
C ARG A 292 40.43 -21.53 13.07
N LEU A 293 39.40 -22.02 12.38
CA LEU A 293 38.63 -23.18 12.85
C LEU A 293 39.48 -24.46 12.84
N SER A 294 39.36 -25.29 13.87
CA SER A 294 39.87 -26.67 13.88
C SER A 294 38.88 -27.62 13.18
N ARG A 295 39.28 -28.87 12.93
CA ARG A 295 38.40 -29.87 12.30
C ARG A 295 37.13 -30.14 13.07
N GLU A 296 37.25 -30.41 14.37
CA GLU A 296 36.09 -30.60 15.25
C GLU A 296 35.17 -29.37 15.29
N ALA A 297 35.75 -28.17 15.32
CA ALA A 297 34.98 -26.94 15.35
C ALA A 297 34.24 -26.69 14.03
N PHE A 298 34.86 -27.00 12.90
CA PHE A 298 34.26 -26.83 11.59
C PHE A 298 33.14 -27.84 11.33
N GLU A 299 33.36 -29.13 11.65
CA GLU A 299 32.31 -30.16 11.57
C GLU A 299 31.10 -29.80 12.44
N TRP A 300 31.34 -29.28 13.65
CA TRP A 300 30.28 -28.79 14.52
C TRP A 300 29.50 -27.62 13.89
N VAL A 301 30.20 -26.64 13.28
CA VAL A 301 29.54 -25.52 12.58
C VAL A 301 28.69 -26.02 11.43
N VAL A 302 29.19 -26.93 10.60
CA VAL A 302 28.45 -27.52 9.48
C VAL A 302 27.18 -28.23 9.95
N GLY A 303 27.28 -29.05 11.00
CA GLY A 303 26.12 -29.75 11.58
C GLY A 303 25.08 -28.80 12.21
N GLU A 304 25.53 -27.74 12.89
CA GLU A 304 24.63 -26.76 13.48
C GLU A 304 23.94 -25.89 12.40
N ILE A 305 24.63 -25.56 11.30
CA ILE A 305 24.03 -24.86 10.16
C ILE A 305 22.89 -25.70 9.57
N GLU A 306 23.13 -26.99 9.32
CA GLU A 306 22.12 -27.91 8.79
C GLU A 306 20.90 -28.00 9.71
N SER A 307 21.12 -28.25 11.00
CA SER A 307 20.05 -28.36 12.00
C SER A 307 19.21 -27.07 12.10
N ARG A 308 19.87 -25.90 12.14
CA ARG A 308 19.20 -24.60 12.22
C ARG A 308 18.47 -24.23 10.94
N PHE A 309 19.01 -24.61 9.79
CA PHE A 309 18.35 -24.38 8.50
C PHE A 309 17.06 -25.19 8.39
N VAL A 310 17.09 -26.48 8.74
CA VAL A 310 15.89 -27.33 8.73
C VAL A 310 14.84 -26.81 9.72
N GLN A 311 15.26 -26.32 10.89
CA GLN A 311 14.34 -25.65 11.84
C GLN A 311 13.73 -24.35 11.31
N SER A 312 14.40 -23.68 10.37
CA SER A 312 13.93 -22.42 9.79
C SER A 312 12.92 -22.60 8.66
N LEU A 313 12.75 -23.81 8.14
CA LEU A 313 11.74 -24.10 7.12
C LEU A 313 10.34 -23.82 7.65
N VAL A 314 9.47 -23.30 6.78
CA VAL A 314 8.08 -23.03 7.15
C VAL A 314 7.34 -24.34 7.47
N ALA A 315 6.55 -24.33 8.54
CA ALA A 315 5.70 -25.46 8.88
C ALA A 315 4.52 -25.55 7.89
N PRO A 316 4.28 -26.71 7.26
CA PRO A 316 3.09 -26.91 6.45
C PRO A 316 1.83 -26.84 7.32
N GLY A 317 0.78 -26.21 6.81
CA GLY A 317 -0.46 -25.89 7.52
C GLY A 317 -0.46 -24.51 8.18
N GLU A 318 0.66 -23.77 8.15
CA GLU A 318 0.74 -22.44 8.77
C GLU A 318 -0.19 -21.41 8.07
N MET A 319 -0.92 -20.64 8.88
CA MET A 319 -1.88 -19.62 8.44
C MET A 319 -1.21 -18.30 8.05
N ILE A 320 -0.37 -18.35 7.03
CA ILE A 320 0.49 -17.23 6.63
C ILE A 320 -0.27 -15.97 6.20
N GLY A 321 -1.48 -16.10 5.64
CA GLY A 321 -2.24 -14.94 5.19
C GLY A 321 -2.76 -14.08 6.34
N CYS A 322 -3.26 -14.71 7.41
CA CYS A 322 -3.65 -14.03 8.65
C CYS A 322 -2.45 -13.35 9.32
N VAL A 323 -1.30 -14.02 9.38
CA VAL A 323 -0.06 -13.46 9.94
C VAL A 323 0.38 -12.25 9.10
N ALA A 324 0.41 -12.37 7.77
CA ALA A 324 0.75 -11.26 6.89
C ALA A 324 -0.20 -10.06 7.03
N ALA A 325 -1.51 -10.30 7.12
CA ALA A 325 -2.50 -9.24 7.32
C ALA A 325 -2.23 -8.45 8.62
N GLN A 326 -1.94 -9.15 9.71
CA GLN A 326 -1.63 -8.54 11.01
C GLN A 326 -0.30 -7.80 11.00
N SER A 327 0.74 -8.40 10.41
CA SER A 327 2.06 -7.77 10.29
C SER A 327 2.06 -6.50 9.44
N ILE A 328 1.09 -6.33 8.54
CA ILE A 328 0.94 -5.10 7.73
C ILE A 328 0.05 -4.06 8.42
N GLY A 329 -1.05 -4.47 9.04
CA GLY A 329 -1.98 -3.52 9.64
C GLY A 329 -1.56 -3.04 11.04
N GLU A 330 -0.74 -3.77 11.80
CA GLU A 330 -0.19 -3.28 13.07
C GLU A 330 0.69 -2.03 12.88
N PRO A 331 1.68 -1.99 11.97
CA PRO A 331 2.44 -0.78 11.67
C PRO A 331 1.56 0.35 11.16
N ALA A 332 0.46 0.03 10.45
CA ALA A 332 -0.49 1.04 10.01
C ALA A 332 -1.13 1.78 11.19
N THR A 333 -1.36 1.13 12.33
CA THR A 333 -1.81 1.81 13.56
C THR A 333 -0.73 2.68 14.18
N GLN A 334 0.56 2.36 14.03
CA GLN A 334 1.65 3.19 14.54
C GLN A 334 1.87 4.44 13.67
N MET A 335 1.75 4.32 12.35
CA MET A 335 1.88 5.45 11.41
C MET A 335 0.91 6.60 11.73
N THR A 336 -0.27 6.28 12.26
CA THR A 336 -1.26 7.30 12.65
C THR A 336 -0.80 8.10 13.87
N LEU A 337 -0.18 7.43 14.83
CA LEU A 337 0.31 8.02 16.07
C LEU A 337 1.60 8.84 15.84
N ASN A 338 2.45 8.41 14.91
CA ASN A 338 3.72 9.10 14.62
C ASN A 338 3.58 10.31 13.69
N THR A 339 2.42 10.51 13.06
CA THR A 339 2.16 11.68 12.18
C THR A 339 2.43 13.01 12.91
N PHE A 340 2.23 13.06 14.23
CA PHE A 340 2.50 14.22 15.09
C PHE A 340 3.95 14.72 15.05
N HIS A 341 4.93 13.82 14.90
CA HIS A 341 6.34 14.17 14.96
C HIS A 341 6.87 14.70 13.62
N TYR A 342 6.18 14.37 12.51
CA TYR A 342 6.57 14.75 11.15
C TYR A 342 5.74 15.90 10.56
N ALA A 343 4.71 16.37 11.27
CA ALA A 343 3.88 17.52 10.92
C ALA A 343 4.65 18.85 10.95
N GLY A 344 5.56 19.05 10.00
CA GLY A 344 6.38 20.25 9.89
C GLY A 344 7.48 20.20 8.83
N VAL A 345 7.82 19.03 8.30
CA VAL A 345 8.77 18.91 7.18
C VAL A 345 7.98 19.02 5.87
N SER A 346 7.74 20.27 5.45
CA SER A 346 6.94 20.62 4.25
C SER A 346 7.72 20.42 2.94
N ALA A 347 8.36 19.26 2.76
CA ALA A 347 9.11 18.95 1.56
C ALA A 347 8.45 17.76 0.83
N LYS A 348 7.54 18.12 -0.09
CA LYS A 348 7.09 17.34 -1.26
C LYS A 348 6.06 16.19 -1.13
N ASN A 349 5.81 15.55 0.01
CA ASN A 349 4.98 14.31 0.02
C ASN A 349 3.81 14.30 1.04
N VAL A 350 2.81 15.15 0.84
CA VAL A 350 1.64 15.35 1.75
C VAL A 350 0.62 14.17 1.75
N THR A 351 0.91 13.07 1.05
CA THR A 351 0.01 11.90 0.99
C THR A 351 0.55 10.65 1.68
N LEU A 352 1.81 10.62 2.12
CA LEU A 352 2.43 9.44 2.74
C LEU A 352 1.75 9.02 4.06
N GLY A 353 1.80 7.72 4.36
CA GLY A 353 1.19 7.10 5.54
C GLY A 353 -0.14 6.40 5.24
N VAL A 354 -1.05 6.40 6.22
CA VAL A 354 -2.34 5.66 6.12
C VAL A 354 -3.22 6.10 4.94
N PRO A 355 -3.34 7.39 4.57
CA PRO A 355 -4.10 7.79 3.39
C PRO A 355 -3.57 7.14 2.10
N ARG A 356 -2.25 7.08 1.92
CA ARG A 356 -1.63 6.40 0.78
C ARG A 356 -1.84 4.89 0.83
N LEU A 357 -1.68 4.27 1.99
CA LEU A 357 -1.97 2.85 2.17
C LEU A 357 -3.41 2.52 1.75
N ARG A 358 -4.37 3.38 2.12
CA ARG A 358 -5.77 3.25 1.72
C ARG A 358 -5.97 3.37 0.21
N GLU A 359 -5.30 4.32 -0.45
CA GLU A 359 -5.35 4.49 -1.91
C GLU A 359 -4.84 3.24 -2.64
N ILE A 360 -3.75 2.65 -2.17
CA ILE A 360 -3.13 1.44 -2.73
C ILE A 360 -4.06 0.23 -2.56
N ILE A 361 -4.52 -0.03 -1.34
CA ILE A 361 -5.41 -1.17 -1.01
C ILE A 361 -6.75 -1.08 -1.75
N ASN A 362 -7.27 0.14 -1.95
CA ASN A 362 -8.50 0.37 -2.69
C ASN A 362 -8.32 0.38 -4.21
N VAL A 363 -7.08 0.42 -4.71
CA VAL A 363 -6.76 0.58 -6.14
C VAL A 363 -7.52 1.79 -6.71
N ALA A 364 -7.30 2.96 -6.11
CA ALA A 364 -7.98 4.19 -6.51
C ALA A 364 -7.57 4.61 -7.92
N LYS A 365 -8.54 4.85 -8.81
CA LYS A 365 -8.30 5.36 -10.18
C LYS A 365 -7.77 6.79 -10.21
N GLN A 366 -8.16 7.61 -9.24
CA GLN A 366 -7.70 8.99 -9.09
C GLN A 366 -6.99 9.10 -7.75
N ILE A 367 -5.65 9.14 -7.81
CA ILE A 367 -4.80 9.35 -6.64
C ILE A 367 -4.62 10.85 -6.39
N LYS A 368 -4.43 11.24 -5.13
CA LYS A 368 -4.30 12.65 -4.75
C LYS A 368 -3.04 13.32 -5.31
N THR A 369 -1.93 12.59 -5.35
CA THR A 369 -0.62 13.09 -5.79
C THR A 369 0.00 12.12 -6.80
N PRO A 370 -0.46 12.14 -8.06
CA PRO A 370 0.16 11.39 -9.14
C PRO A 370 1.57 11.93 -9.43
N SER A 371 2.54 11.02 -9.56
CA SER A 371 3.93 11.37 -9.80
C SER A 371 4.70 10.26 -10.51
N LEU A 372 5.53 10.65 -11.48
CA LEU A 372 6.55 9.80 -12.11
C LEU A 372 7.94 10.20 -11.63
N CYS A 373 8.79 9.22 -11.36
CA CYS A 373 10.23 9.38 -11.19
C CYS A 373 10.92 9.02 -12.50
N VAL A 374 11.33 10.05 -13.25
CA VAL A 374 11.90 9.94 -14.59
C VAL A 374 13.42 9.96 -14.49
N HIS A 375 14.02 8.85 -14.91
CA HIS A 375 15.47 8.73 -15.02
C HIS A 375 15.92 9.21 -16.39
N LEU A 376 17.04 9.93 -16.43
CA LEU A 376 17.63 10.42 -17.68
C LEU A 376 18.73 9.46 -18.16
N LYS A 377 18.95 9.45 -19.48
CA LYS A 377 20.09 8.74 -20.07
C LYS A 377 21.41 9.29 -19.53
N PRO A 378 22.47 8.47 -19.43
CA PRO A 378 23.74 8.86 -18.81
C PRO A 378 24.41 10.08 -19.46
N GLU A 379 24.16 10.32 -20.75
CA GLU A 379 24.67 11.48 -21.50
C GLU A 379 24.09 12.81 -20.98
N VAL A 380 22.81 12.81 -20.61
CA VAL A 380 22.05 14.00 -20.18
C VAL A 380 22.10 14.15 -18.66
N SER A 381 22.13 13.02 -17.94
CA SER A 381 21.99 12.95 -16.48
C SER A 381 23.13 13.62 -15.70
N ARG A 382 24.32 13.82 -16.31
CA ARG A 382 25.47 14.45 -15.64
C ARG A 382 25.37 15.97 -15.59
N GLU A 383 24.75 16.59 -16.58
CA GLU A 383 24.68 18.04 -16.73
C GLU A 383 23.31 18.59 -16.39
N LYS A 384 23.26 19.50 -15.41
CA LYS A 384 22.02 20.13 -14.96
C LYS A 384 21.31 20.91 -16.08
N GLU A 385 22.05 21.56 -16.98
CA GLU A 385 21.47 22.36 -18.07
C GLU A 385 20.71 21.50 -19.07
N MET A 386 21.23 20.31 -19.37
CA MET A 386 20.60 19.35 -20.24
C MET A 386 19.35 18.74 -19.59
N ALA A 387 19.42 18.43 -18.28
CA ALA A 387 18.23 18.05 -17.51
C ALA A 387 17.15 19.14 -17.52
N LYS A 388 17.51 20.43 -17.45
CA LYS A 388 16.56 21.55 -17.56
C LYS A 388 15.92 21.61 -18.96
N ARG A 389 16.64 21.28 -20.04
CA ARG A 389 16.03 21.19 -21.38
C ARG A 389 14.96 20.10 -21.45
N VAL A 390 15.23 18.93 -20.86
CA VAL A 390 14.25 17.84 -20.79
C VAL A 390 13.07 18.22 -19.90
N GLN A 391 13.30 18.90 -18.78
CA GLN A 391 12.23 19.43 -17.92
C GLN A 391 11.24 20.29 -18.71
N CYS A 392 11.73 21.27 -19.47
CA CYS A 392 10.88 22.15 -20.29
C CYS A 392 10.16 21.38 -21.41
N ALA A 393 10.75 20.31 -21.95
CA ALA A 393 10.14 19.49 -22.99
C ALA A 393 9.02 18.58 -22.47
N LEU A 394 9.08 18.17 -21.19
CA LEU A 394 8.07 17.31 -20.57
C LEU A 394 6.92 18.10 -19.94
N GLU A 395 7.20 19.28 -19.37
CA GLU A 395 6.21 20.10 -18.66
C GLU A 395 5.12 20.63 -19.60
N TYR A 396 3.86 20.27 -19.32
CA TYR A 396 2.71 20.72 -20.10
C TYR A 396 2.52 22.22 -19.97
N THR A 397 2.72 22.92 -21.08
CA THR A 397 2.59 24.37 -21.15
C THR A 397 1.50 24.74 -22.12
N THR A 398 0.41 25.30 -21.58
CA THR A 398 -0.63 25.95 -22.38
C THR A 398 -0.33 27.42 -22.58
N LEU A 399 -0.94 28.02 -23.60
CA LEU A 399 -0.83 29.45 -23.88
C LEU A 399 -1.25 30.32 -22.68
N ARG A 400 -2.26 29.88 -21.93
CA ARG A 400 -2.69 30.52 -20.67
C ARG A 400 -1.59 30.62 -19.62
N GLY A 401 -0.68 29.65 -19.54
CA GLY A 401 0.42 29.69 -18.58
C GLY A 401 1.49 30.74 -18.88
N VAL A 402 1.50 31.27 -20.12
CA VAL A 402 2.49 32.22 -20.63
C VAL A 402 1.89 33.62 -20.83
N THR A 403 0.57 33.70 -21.07
CA THR A 403 -0.12 34.96 -21.35
C THR A 403 -0.34 35.78 -20.07
N HIS A 404 0.03 37.06 -20.10
CA HIS A 404 -0.23 38.03 -19.04
C HIS A 404 -1.64 38.61 -19.14
N ALA A 405 -2.01 39.08 -20.33
CA ALA A 405 -3.30 39.69 -20.63
C ALA A 405 -3.70 39.47 -22.10
N THR A 406 -5.01 39.49 -22.35
CA THR A 406 -5.62 39.43 -23.68
C THR A 406 -6.54 40.63 -23.85
N GLU A 407 -6.48 41.25 -25.02
CA GLU A 407 -7.25 42.45 -25.36
C GLU A 407 -7.84 42.29 -26.75
N ILE A 408 -9.11 42.68 -26.92
CA ILE A 408 -9.75 42.73 -28.24
C ILE A 408 -9.87 44.19 -28.63
N TRP A 409 -9.28 44.53 -29.77
CA TRP A 409 -9.28 45.87 -30.34
C TRP A 409 -10.01 45.90 -31.67
N TYR A 410 -10.69 47.00 -31.95
CA TYR A 410 -11.20 47.28 -33.29
C TYR A 410 -10.16 48.13 -34.03
N ASP A 411 -9.45 47.51 -34.99
CA ASP A 411 -8.37 48.11 -35.76
C ASP A 411 -8.65 47.96 -37.27
N PRO A 412 -9.32 48.98 -37.88
CA PRO A 412 -9.95 48.85 -39.19
C PRO A 412 -8.97 48.64 -40.34
N ASP A 413 -7.76 49.23 -40.25
CA ASP A 413 -6.72 49.04 -41.25
C ASP A 413 -5.67 48.04 -40.71
N PRO A 414 -5.25 47.03 -41.49
CA PRO A 414 -4.23 46.07 -41.06
C PRO A 414 -2.80 46.64 -41.14
N THR A 415 -2.57 47.60 -42.05
CA THR A 415 -1.25 48.20 -42.31
C THR A 415 -0.90 49.35 -41.37
N THR A 416 -1.91 49.99 -40.77
CA THR A 416 -1.75 51.07 -39.80
C THR A 416 -2.56 50.77 -38.56
N THR A 417 -1.96 50.91 -37.37
CA THR A 417 -2.60 50.57 -36.10
C THR A 417 -3.02 51.80 -35.31
N VAL A 418 -4.15 51.67 -34.59
CA VAL A 418 -4.58 52.64 -33.56
C VAL A 418 -3.68 52.61 -32.32
N ILE A 419 -2.96 51.51 -32.08
CA ILE A 419 -2.12 51.30 -30.90
C ILE A 419 -0.74 51.91 -31.14
N GLY A 420 -0.44 53.01 -30.44
CA GLY A 420 0.81 53.76 -30.61
C GLY A 420 2.08 52.97 -30.26
N GLU A 421 2.00 52.01 -29.33
CA GLU A 421 3.12 51.13 -28.94
C GLU A 421 3.49 50.14 -30.05
N ASP A 422 2.50 49.70 -30.84
CA ASP A 422 2.64 48.62 -31.82
C ASP A 422 2.97 49.14 -33.24
N ALA A 423 2.88 50.46 -33.44
CA ALA A 423 2.95 51.09 -34.76
C ALA A 423 4.27 50.87 -35.50
N GLU A 424 5.39 50.80 -34.77
CA GLU A 424 6.71 50.61 -35.35
C GLU A 424 6.90 49.20 -35.89
N PHE A 425 6.53 48.17 -35.12
CA PHE A 425 6.73 46.78 -35.54
C PHE A 425 5.76 46.35 -36.64
N VAL A 426 4.50 46.82 -36.60
CA VAL A 426 3.48 46.49 -37.61
C VAL A 426 3.89 47.07 -38.96
N ARG A 427 4.39 48.31 -38.97
CA ARG A 427 4.91 48.93 -40.19
C ARG A 427 6.10 48.16 -40.74
N ALA A 428 7.05 47.78 -39.88
CA ALA A 428 8.21 47.00 -40.28
C ALA A 428 7.83 45.63 -40.89
N TYR A 429 6.80 44.96 -40.36
CA TYR A 429 6.31 43.68 -40.88
C TYR A 429 5.78 43.81 -42.32
N TYR A 430 4.98 44.84 -42.61
CA TYR A 430 4.41 45.06 -43.95
C TYR A 430 5.34 45.78 -44.94
N GLU A 431 6.50 46.29 -44.49
CA GLU A 431 7.53 46.87 -45.37
C GLU A 431 8.25 45.81 -46.22
N MET A 432 8.22 44.53 -45.80
CA MET A 432 8.67 43.38 -46.58
C MET A 432 7.51 42.41 -46.82
N PRO A 433 6.68 42.62 -47.86
CA PRO A 433 5.51 41.79 -48.10
C PRO A 433 5.91 40.38 -48.55
N ASP A 434 5.47 39.37 -47.80
CA ASP A 434 5.43 37.99 -48.28
C ASP A 434 4.29 37.84 -49.32
N GLU A 435 4.51 37.09 -50.40
CA GLU A 435 3.58 36.97 -51.55
C GLU A 435 2.21 36.33 -51.21
N GLU A 436 2.03 35.81 -49.99
CA GLU A 436 0.86 35.01 -49.58
C GLU A 436 -0.20 35.81 -48.77
N THR A 437 0.10 37.02 -48.30
CA THR A 437 -0.78 37.73 -47.35
C THR A 437 -1.53 38.89 -48.01
N ALA A 438 -2.79 38.69 -48.41
CA ALA A 438 -3.65 39.76 -48.90
C ALA A 438 -4.28 40.55 -47.72
N PRO A 439 -3.89 41.81 -47.47
CA PRO A 439 -4.39 42.58 -46.34
C PRO A 439 -5.89 42.93 -46.45
N GLU A 440 -6.47 42.88 -47.65
CA GLU A 440 -7.89 43.20 -47.89
C GLU A 440 -8.87 42.18 -47.29
N ASN A 441 -8.38 40.97 -46.97
CA ASN A 441 -9.18 39.85 -46.51
C ASN A 441 -9.19 39.69 -44.98
N MET A 442 -8.51 40.58 -44.24
CA MET A 442 -8.39 40.47 -42.79
C MET A 442 -9.58 41.10 -42.06
N SER A 443 -9.96 40.51 -40.93
CA SER A 443 -10.94 41.11 -40.02
C SER A 443 -10.44 42.44 -39.44
N ALA A 444 -11.37 43.36 -39.23
CA ALA A 444 -11.12 44.62 -38.51
C ALA A 444 -10.94 44.39 -37.00
N TRP A 445 -11.50 43.30 -36.46
CA TRP A 445 -11.28 42.90 -35.09
C TRP A 445 -9.91 42.22 -34.94
N LEU A 446 -9.18 42.65 -33.91
CA LEU A 446 -7.84 42.19 -33.56
C LEU A 446 -7.86 41.59 -32.16
N LEU A 447 -7.31 40.38 -32.02
CA LEU A 447 -6.92 39.84 -30.71
C LEU A 447 -5.44 40.16 -30.44
N ARG A 448 -5.17 40.93 -29.40
CA ARG A 448 -3.83 41.28 -28.92
C ARG A 448 -3.55 40.52 -27.63
N MET A 449 -2.49 39.73 -27.60
CA MET A 449 -2.04 39.00 -26.42
C MET A 449 -0.70 39.55 -25.94
N GLU A 450 -0.61 39.91 -24.67
CA GLU A 450 0.64 40.26 -24.00
C GLU A 450 1.19 39.03 -23.29
N LEU A 451 2.41 38.63 -23.62
CA LEU A 451 3.06 37.45 -23.05
C LEU A 451 4.05 37.83 -21.95
N ASN A 452 4.10 37.03 -20.89
CA ASN A 452 5.00 37.26 -19.77
C ASN A 452 6.42 36.79 -20.11
N ARG A 453 7.36 37.74 -20.17
CA ARG A 453 8.78 37.49 -20.44
C ARG A 453 9.45 36.53 -19.46
N GLU A 454 9.11 36.61 -18.17
CA GLU A 454 9.73 35.74 -17.14
C GLU A 454 9.39 34.26 -17.41
N MET A 455 8.14 34.00 -17.77
CA MET A 455 7.65 32.65 -18.09
C MET A 455 8.22 32.13 -19.41
N MET A 456 8.38 33.00 -20.41
CA MET A 456 9.01 32.65 -21.70
C MET A 456 10.47 32.20 -21.51
N VAL A 457 11.23 32.93 -20.69
CA VAL A 457 12.64 32.61 -20.40
C VAL A 457 12.76 31.33 -19.59
N ASP A 458 11.93 31.12 -18.56
CA ASP A 458 12.02 29.91 -17.74
C ASP A 458 11.68 28.64 -18.55
N LYS A 459 10.71 28.75 -19.45
CA LYS A 459 10.26 27.66 -20.33
C LYS A 459 11.05 27.51 -21.63
N LYS A 460 11.99 28.42 -21.90
CA LYS A 460 12.80 28.46 -23.13
C LYS A 460 11.95 28.42 -24.40
N LEU A 461 10.91 29.26 -24.43
CA LEU A 461 10.05 29.48 -25.59
C LEU A 461 10.47 30.77 -26.31
N THR A 462 10.39 30.77 -27.63
CA THR A 462 10.57 31.96 -28.47
C THR A 462 9.22 32.40 -29.05
N MET A 463 9.08 33.66 -29.46
CA MET A 463 7.84 34.13 -30.11
C MET A 463 7.56 33.37 -31.41
N ALA A 464 8.60 32.99 -32.15
CA ALA A 464 8.50 32.19 -33.36
C ALA A 464 7.91 30.79 -33.08
N ASP A 465 8.35 30.11 -32.01
CA ASP A 465 7.80 28.79 -31.62
C ASP A 465 6.27 28.87 -31.38
N ILE A 466 5.80 29.97 -30.79
CA ILE A 466 4.38 30.18 -30.48
C ILE A 466 3.60 30.47 -31.77
N GLY A 467 4.11 31.36 -32.62
CA GLY A 467 3.47 31.69 -33.90
C GLY A 467 3.34 30.48 -34.81
N GLU A 468 4.40 29.67 -34.94
CA GLU A 468 4.38 28.44 -35.74
C GLU A 468 3.37 27.42 -35.18
N ARG A 469 3.25 27.33 -33.84
CA ARG A 469 2.27 26.45 -33.20
C ARG A 469 0.83 26.88 -33.47
N ILE A 470 0.56 28.19 -33.46
CA ILE A 470 -0.77 28.74 -33.77
C ILE A 470 -1.15 28.45 -35.20
N ASN A 471 -0.25 28.71 -36.15
CA ASN A 471 -0.48 28.43 -37.56
C ASN A 471 -0.68 26.93 -37.82
N HIS A 472 0.01 26.04 -37.10
CA HIS A 472 -0.18 24.60 -37.22
C HIS A 472 -1.55 24.13 -36.68
N GLU A 473 -2.09 24.74 -35.63
CA GLU A 473 -3.33 24.30 -34.99
C GLU A 473 -4.58 24.86 -35.69
N PHE A 474 -4.51 26.10 -36.18
CA PHE A 474 -5.63 26.81 -36.81
C PHE A 474 -5.51 26.96 -38.34
N GLY A 475 -4.40 26.53 -38.94
CA GLY A 475 -4.19 26.64 -40.39
C GLY A 475 -4.08 28.10 -40.86
N ASP A 476 -4.59 28.36 -42.08
CA ASP A 476 -4.55 29.69 -42.73
C ASP A 476 -5.69 30.63 -42.29
N ASP A 477 -6.64 30.12 -41.49
CA ASP A 477 -7.81 30.87 -41.01
C ASP A 477 -7.42 32.02 -40.05
N LEU A 478 -6.25 31.92 -39.41
CA LEU A 478 -5.71 32.92 -38.51
C LEU A 478 -4.37 33.45 -39.00
N THR A 479 -4.25 34.76 -39.09
CA THR A 479 -2.98 35.44 -39.35
C THR A 479 -2.37 35.92 -38.04
N CYS A 480 -1.15 35.45 -37.77
CA CYS A 480 -0.42 35.74 -36.55
C CYS A 480 0.78 36.67 -36.84
N ILE A 481 0.83 37.82 -36.17
CA ILE A 481 1.96 38.75 -36.20
C ILE A 481 2.52 38.85 -34.78
N PHE A 482 3.82 38.69 -34.61
CA PHE A 482 4.51 38.84 -33.34
C PHE A 482 5.65 39.85 -33.47
N ASN A 483 6.06 40.42 -32.33
CA ASN A 483 7.25 41.25 -32.25
C ASN A 483 8.50 40.45 -31.86
N ASP A 484 9.68 41.07 -32.00
CA ASP A 484 10.97 40.44 -31.67
C ASP A 484 11.11 40.19 -30.15
N ASP A 485 11.83 39.13 -29.77
CA ASP A 485 12.10 38.72 -28.39
C ASP A 485 12.87 39.80 -27.60
N ASN A 486 13.49 40.76 -28.29
CA ASN A 486 14.22 41.90 -27.72
C ASN A 486 13.32 43.06 -27.28
N ALA A 487 12.03 43.07 -27.68
CA ALA A 487 11.09 44.13 -27.33
C ALA A 487 10.80 44.19 -25.81
N GLU A 488 10.38 45.34 -25.32
CA GLU A 488 10.07 45.53 -23.88
C GLU A 488 8.85 44.70 -23.45
N LYS A 489 7.79 44.72 -24.25
CA LYS A 489 6.60 43.87 -24.12
C LYS A 489 6.60 42.84 -25.23
N LEU A 490 6.29 41.59 -24.93
CA LEU A 490 6.12 40.53 -25.92
C LEU A 490 4.65 40.52 -26.35
N ILE A 491 4.40 40.86 -27.62
CA ILE A 491 3.05 41.11 -28.14
C ILE A 491 2.81 40.20 -29.32
N LEU A 492 1.65 39.54 -29.27
CA LEU A 492 1.13 38.68 -30.30
C LEU A 492 -0.19 39.27 -30.81
N ARG A 493 -0.32 39.46 -32.11
CA ARG A 493 -1.49 40.00 -32.80
C ARG A 493 -2.08 38.91 -33.67
N ILE A 494 -3.36 38.60 -33.48
CA ILE A 494 -4.08 37.57 -34.23
C ILE A 494 -5.27 38.24 -34.90
N ARG A 495 -5.41 38.01 -36.22
CA ARG A 495 -6.57 38.40 -37.01
C ARG A 495 -7.15 37.18 -37.70
N ILE A 496 -8.45 37.25 -38.01
CA ILE A 496 -9.13 36.22 -38.80
C ILE A 496 -8.91 36.57 -40.27
N THR A 497 -8.56 35.56 -41.07
CA THR A 497 -8.53 35.67 -42.52
C THR A 497 -9.88 35.24 -43.04
N ASN A 498 -10.59 36.15 -43.71
CA ASN A 498 -11.82 35.80 -44.41
C ASN A 498 -11.47 35.34 -45.82
N ASP A 499 -11.83 34.11 -46.17
CA ASP A 499 -11.79 33.67 -47.56
C ASP A 499 -12.68 34.60 -48.41
N ALA A 500 -12.06 35.30 -49.36
CA ALA A 500 -12.76 36.27 -50.20
C ALA A 500 -13.80 35.59 -51.12
N ALA A 501 -15.07 35.68 -50.71
CA ALA A 501 -16.19 36.34 -51.42
C ALA A 501 -17.50 35.51 -51.47
N PRO A 502 -18.53 35.84 -50.68
CA PRO A 502 -19.91 35.74 -51.13
C PRO A 502 -20.22 36.91 -52.10
N PRO A 503 -21.09 36.70 -53.12
CA PRO A 503 -21.40 37.73 -54.11
C PRO A 503 -22.13 38.91 -53.46
N LYS A 504 -21.66 40.12 -53.75
CA LYS A 504 -22.23 41.41 -53.33
C LYS A 504 -23.77 41.41 -53.46
N GLY A 505 -24.48 41.56 -52.34
CA GLY A 505 -25.94 41.75 -52.40
C GLY A 505 -26.75 41.74 -51.10
N GLU A 506 -26.27 41.20 -49.99
CA GLU A 506 -27.09 41.08 -48.77
C GLU A 506 -26.42 41.70 -47.54
N ALA A 507 -27.25 42.21 -46.63
CA ALA A 507 -26.96 43.26 -45.66
C ALA A 507 -25.76 43.00 -44.74
N GLN A 508 -24.84 43.97 -44.70
CA GLN A 508 -23.52 43.91 -44.08
C GLN A 508 -23.50 44.40 -42.61
N VAL A 509 -24.61 44.24 -41.87
CA VAL A 509 -24.74 44.79 -40.49
C VAL A 509 -24.96 43.71 -39.43
N GLU A 510 -25.31 42.47 -39.81
CA GLU A 510 -25.49 41.37 -38.85
C GLU A 510 -24.22 40.49 -38.65
N SER A 511 -23.15 40.68 -39.43
CA SER A 511 -21.92 39.87 -39.32
C SER A 511 -20.92 40.34 -38.25
N ASP A 512 -20.86 41.64 -37.95
CA ASP A 512 -19.78 42.21 -37.13
C ASP A 512 -19.96 41.96 -35.62
N GLU A 513 -21.19 41.71 -35.16
CA GLU A 513 -21.48 41.30 -33.77
C GLU A 513 -21.10 39.82 -33.52
N ASP A 514 -21.16 38.99 -34.56
CA ASP A 514 -20.80 37.58 -34.48
C ASP A 514 -19.27 37.37 -34.42
N ASP A 515 -18.49 38.24 -35.07
CA ASP A 515 -17.02 38.17 -35.11
C ASP A 515 -16.37 38.43 -33.73
N ASP A 516 -16.87 39.37 -32.93
CA ASP A 516 -16.39 39.60 -31.54
C ASP A 516 -16.71 38.39 -30.64
N VAL A 517 -17.91 37.83 -30.78
CA VAL A 517 -18.30 36.62 -30.04
C VAL A 517 -17.45 35.42 -30.48
N PHE A 518 -17.11 35.34 -31.75
CA PHE A 518 -16.25 34.31 -32.30
C PHE A 518 -14.80 34.44 -31.81
N LEU A 519 -14.23 35.65 -31.80
CA LEU A 519 -12.91 35.91 -31.22
C LEU A 519 -12.83 35.57 -29.73
N LYS A 520 -13.87 35.88 -28.95
CA LYS A 520 -13.94 35.47 -27.53
C LYS A 520 -13.98 33.95 -27.34
N LYS A 521 -14.64 33.24 -28.26
CA LYS A 521 -14.65 31.76 -28.27
C LYS A 521 -13.28 31.21 -28.65
N ILE A 522 -12.64 31.77 -29.68
CA ILE A 522 -11.28 31.39 -30.08
C ILE A 522 -10.30 31.68 -28.95
N GLU A 523 -10.35 32.87 -28.35
CA GLU A 523 -9.50 33.25 -27.22
C GLU A 523 -9.64 32.24 -26.07
N SER A 524 -10.88 31.92 -25.68
CA SER A 524 -11.13 30.95 -24.63
C SER A 524 -10.54 29.58 -24.98
N ASN A 525 -10.72 29.15 -26.24
CA ASN A 525 -10.23 27.86 -26.72
C ASN A 525 -8.70 27.81 -26.78
N MET A 526 -8.06 28.81 -27.40
CA MET A 526 -6.60 28.95 -27.49
C MET A 526 -5.96 28.97 -26.10
N LEU A 527 -6.57 29.62 -25.12
CA LEU A 527 -6.03 29.64 -23.76
C LEU A 527 -6.16 28.28 -23.05
N THR A 528 -7.12 27.42 -23.40
CA THR A 528 -7.34 26.13 -22.72
C THR A 528 -6.76 24.93 -23.44
N GLU A 529 -6.95 24.81 -24.75
CA GLU A 529 -6.63 23.61 -25.54
C GLU A 529 -5.24 23.68 -26.16
N MET A 530 -4.78 24.86 -26.58
CA MET A 530 -3.49 25.00 -27.26
C MET A 530 -2.33 24.61 -26.36
N ALA A 531 -1.70 23.49 -26.71
CA ALA A 531 -0.47 23.01 -26.11
C ALA A 531 0.72 23.58 -26.89
N LEU A 532 1.52 24.43 -26.24
CA LEU A 532 2.75 24.96 -26.81
C LEU A 532 3.84 23.88 -26.84
N ARG A 533 4.09 23.27 -25.68
CA ARG A 533 5.05 22.17 -25.48
C ARG A 533 4.61 21.30 -24.29
N GLY A 534 5.19 20.11 -24.20
CA GLY A 534 4.97 19.21 -23.07
C GLY A 534 4.01 18.07 -23.37
N ILE A 535 3.93 17.15 -22.41
CA ILE A 535 3.07 15.98 -22.48
C ILE A 535 1.79 16.27 -21.70
N PRO A 536 0.59 15.96 -22.25
CA PRO A 536 -0.66 16.19 -21.54
C PRO A 536 -0.67 15.43 -20.20
N GLU A 537 -1.39 15.99 -19.24
CA GLU A 537 -1.51 15.49 -17.85
C GLU A 537 -0.29 15.70 -16.95
N ILE A 538 0.86 16.12 -17.48
CA ILE A 538 2.07 16.46 -16.70
C ILE A 538 2.09 17.97 -16.41
N LYS A 539 1.60 18.37 -15.24
CA LYS A 539 1.44 19.79 -14.90
C LYS A 539 2.77 20.49 -14.63
N LYS A 540 3.64 19.85 -13.85
CA LYS A 540 4.92 20.41 -13.41
C LYS A 540 5.98 19.32 -13.33
N VAL A 541 7.23 19.72 -13.56
CA VAL A 541 8.38 18.81 -13.46
C VAL A 541 9.44 19.44 -12.56
N PHE A 542 9.98 18.66 -11.63
CA PHE A 542 10.97 19.09 -10.65
C PHE A 542 12.29 18.35 -10.87
N ILE A 543 13.40 19.07 -10.88
CA ILE A 543 14.73 18.45 -10.95
C ILE A 543 15.16 18.00 -9.54
N LYS A 544 15.69 16.77 -9.44
CA LYS A 544 16.24 16.18 -8.21
C LYS A 544 17.61 15.59 -8.50
N SER A 545 18.61 15.90 -7.66
CA SER A 545 19.89 15.17 -7.66
C SER A 545 19.78 13.95 -6.76
N GLY A 546 20.12 12.76 -7.26
CA GLY A 546 20.20 11.53 -6.48
C GLY A 546 21.59 10.90 -6.56
N LYS A 547 21.94 10.14 -5.53
CA LYS A 547 23.10 9.23 -5.58
C LYS A 547 22.59 7.88 -6.02
N VAL A 548 23.08 7.38 -7.15
CA VAL A 548 22.76 6.06 -7.67
C VAL A 548 24.01 5.19 -7.52
N SER A 549 23.85 4.00 -6.94
CA SER A 549 24.93 3.04 -6.86
C SER A 549 25.05 2.28 -8.19
N ARG A 550 26.25 2.17 -8.75
CA ARG A 550 26.55 1.33 -9.91
C ARG A 550 27.62 0.33 -9.55
N PHE A 551 27.42 -0.92 -9.98
CA PHE A 551 28.42 -1.97 -9.82
C PHE A 551 29.43 -1.94 -10.97
N ASP A 552 30.71 -1.83 -10.63
CA ASP A 552 31.84 -2.08 -11.53
C ASP A 552 32.66 -3.29 -11.02
N ASP A 553 33.14 -4.12 -11.93
CA ASP A 553 33.86 -5.36 -11.60
C ASP A 553 35.18 -5.07 -10.84
N LYS A 554 35.85 -3.95 -11.18
CA LYS A 554 37.15 -3.58 -10.62
C LYS A 554 37.04 -2.83 -9.29
N GLU A 555 36.31 -1.72 -9.28
CA GLU A 555 36.20 -0.81 -8.13
C GLU A 555 35.08 -1.20 -7.15
N GLY A 556 34.17 -2.11 -7.54
CA GLY A 556 33.02 -2.52 -6.74
C GLY A 556 31.83 -1.56 -6.91
N MET A 557 31.06 -1.35 -5.85
CA MET A 557 29.93 -0.40 -5.88
C MET A 557 30.41 1.05 -5.76
N GLU A 558 30.28 1.82 -6.84
CA GLU A 558 30.52 3.26 -6.87
C GLU A 558 29.20 4.04 -6.74
N GLN A 559 29.26 5.23 -6.14
CA GLN A 559 28.10 6.12 -6.01
C GLN A 559 28.25 7.30 -6.96
N ASP A 560 27.47 7.30 -8.03
CA ASP A 560 27.41 8.38 -9.00
C ASP A 560 26.26 9.35 -8.65
N VAL A 561 26.51 10.64 -8.83
CA VAL A 561 25.47 11.67 -8.69
C VAL A 561 24.81 11.88 -10.06
N GLU A 562 23.53 11.53 -10.15
CA GLU A 562 22.72 11.64 -11.36
C GLU A 562 21.57 12.65 -11.15
N TRP A 563 21.25 13.44 -12.18
CA TRP A 563 20.07 14.30 -12.19
C TRP A 563 18.86 13.52 -12.72
N MET A 564 17.79 13.54 -11.93
CA MET A 564 16.51 12.88 -12.20
C MET A 564 15.39 13.92 -12.18
N LEU A 565 14.23 13.58 -12.75
CA LEU A 565 13.06 14.46 -12.79
C LEU A 565 11.90 13.80 -12.04
N ASP A 566 11.28 14.51 -11.09
CA ASP A 566 10.00 14.13 -10.49
C ASP A 566 8.89 14.92 -11.18
N THR A 567 7.81 14.26 -11.60
CA THR A 567 6.67 14.94 -12.24
C THR A 567 5.48 15.08 -11.29
N GLU A 568 4.64 16.08 -11.54
CA GLU A 568 3.29 16.21 -10.98
C GLU A 568 2.28 15.89 -12.08
N GLY A 569 1.61 14.74 -11.93
CA GLY A 569 0.85 14.11 -13.01
C GLY A 569 1.47 12.80 -13.45
N VAL A 570 0.72 12.03 -14.23
CA VAL A 570 1.17 10.76 -14.79
C VAL A 570 0.79 10.67 -16.27
N ASN A 571 1.75 10.28 -17.08
CA ASN A 571 1.57 9.85 -18.47
C ASN A 571 2.82 9.06 -18.88
N LEU A 572 2.94 7.85 -18.33
CA LEU A 572 4.11 7.00 -18.42
C LEU A 572 4.46 6.64 -19.85
N LEU A 573 3.45 6.32 -20.68
CA LEU A 573 3.66 5.92 -22.07
C LEU A 573 4.35 7.02 -22.88
N ALA A 574 3.82 8.25 -22.84
CA ALA A 574 4.40 9.36 -23.59
C ALA A 574 5.79 9.74 -23.07
N VAL A 575 6.01 9.68 -21.76
CA VAL A 575 7.31 9.99 -21.15
C VAL A 575 8.39 8.98 -21.54
N MET A 576 8.05 7.68 -21.57
CA MET A 576 8.98 6.62 -21.97
C MET A 576 9.39 6.72 -23.45
N CYS A 577 8.51 7.25 -24.31
CA CYS A 577 8.83 7.48 -25.73
C CYS A 577 9.83 8.63 -25.96
N HIS A 578 10.10 9.46 -24.96
CA HIS A 578 10.99 10.61 -25.13
C HIS A 578 12.47 10.19 -25.22
N GLN A 579 13.18 10.67 -26.24
CA GLN A 579 14.54 10.19 -26.57
C GLN A 579 15.58 10.39 -25.46
N ALA A 580 15.46 11.44 -24.65
CA ALA A 580 16.40 11.73 -23.56
C ALA A 580 16.11 10.96 -22.26
N VAL A 581 14.94 10.32 -22.17
CA VAL A 581 14.48 9.58 -21.00
C VAL A 581 15.00 8.15 -21.05
N ASP A 582 15.35 7.61 -19.89
CA ASP A 582 15.68 6.21 -19.70
C ASP A 582 14.41 5.40 -19.37
N ALA A 583 13.88 4.74 -20.39
CA ALA A 583 12.68 3.92 -20.28
C ALA A 583 12.85 2.71 -19.35
N THR A 584 14.08 2.25 -19.10
CA THR A 584 14.30 1.02 -18.30
C THR A 584 14.18 1.25 -16.79
N ARG A 585 14.44 2.48 -16.32
CA ARG A 585 14.46 2.84 -14.90
C ARG A 585 13.32 3.76 -14.47
N THR A 586 12.57 4.33 -15.42
CA THR A 586 11.48 5.27 -15.10
C THR A 586 10.33 4.55 -14.39
N THR A 587 9.89 5.07 -13.26
CA THR A 587 8.84 4.46 -12.42
C THR A 587 7.65 5.41 -12.21
N SER A 588 6.47 4.83 -12.00
CA SER A 588 5.21 5.53 -11.73
C SER A 588 4.63 5.07 -10.40
N ASN A 589 4.06 6.01 -9.64
CA ASN A 589 3.31 5.69 -8.43
C ASN A 589 1.84 5.31 -8.71
N HIS A 590 1.39 5.35 -9.98
CA HIS A 590 0.03 5.09 -10.38
C HIS A 590 -0.15 3.66 -10.93
N LEU A 591 -0.56 2.73 -10.07
CA LEU A 591 -0.63 1.29 -10.38
C LEU A 591 -1.55 0.96 -11.56
N VAL A 592 -2.65 1.71 -11.76
CA VAL A 592 -3.61 1.47 -12.85
C VAL A 592 -3.03 1.82 -14.22
N GLU A 593 -2.10 2.77 -14.28
CA GLU A 593 -1.38 3.08 -15.51
C GLU A 593 -0.27 2.06 -15.77
N VAL A 594 0.43 1.64 -14.71
CA VAL A 594 1.48 0.62 -14.82
C VAL A 594 0.94 -0.69 -15.40
N ILE A 595 -0.26 -1.15 -14.99
CA ILE A 595 -0.86 -2.37 -15.57
C ILE A 595 -1.19 -2.19 -17.06
N GLN A 596 -1.58 -0.98 -17.50
CA GLN A 596 -1.94 -0.70 -18.89
C GLN A 596 -0.70 -0.61 -19.79
N VAL A 597 0.41 -0.08 -19.29
CA VAL A 597 1.62 0.16 -20.08
C VAL A 597 2.62 -1.00 -19.99
N LEU A 598 2.87 -1.53 -18.79
CA LEU A 598 3.93 -2.50 -18.51
C LEU A 598 3.41 -3.91 -18.17
N GLY A 599 2.15 -4.05 -17.73
CA GLY A 599 1.53 -5.33 -17.41
C GLY A 599 1.54 -5.70 -15.92
N ILE A 600 1.06 -6.91 -15.60
CA ILE A 600 0.74 -7.33 -14.22
C ILE A 600 1.98 -7.57 -13.35
N GLU A 601 3.05 -8.15 -13.89
CA GLU A 601 4.31 -8.39 -13.15
C GLU A 601 5.01 -7.09 -12.76
N ALA A 602 4.96 -6.09 -13.64
CA ALA A 602 5.45 -4.75 -13.31
C ALA A 602 4.64 -4.12 -12.17
N VAL A 603 3.32 -4.35 -12.13
CA VAL A 603 2.47 -3.91 -11.02
C VAL A 603 2.80 -4.63 -9.73
N ARG A 604 3.05 -5.95 -9.75
CA ARG A 604 3.48 -6.70 -8.56
C ARG A 604 4.70 -6.04 -7.90
N ARG A 605 5.73 -5.73 -8.71
CA ARG A 605 6.95 -5.06 -8.23
C ARG A 605 6.68 -3.62 -7.75
N ALA A 606 5.94 -2.83 -8.53
CA ALA A 606 5.62 -1.44 -8.20
C ALA A 606 4.78 -1.33 -6.92
N LEU A 607 3.81 -2.24 -6.73
CA LEU A 607 2.99 -2.35 -5.52
C LEU A 607 3.86 -2.64 -4.30
N LEU A 608 4.84 -3.55 -4.42
CA LEU A 608 5.78 -3.87 -3.34
C LEU A 608 6.62 -2.65 -2.95
N ASP A 609 7.18 -1.94 -3.93
CA ASP A 609 7.98 -0.74 -3.69
C ASP A 609 7.15 0.39 -3.05
N GLU A 610 5.93 0.61 -3.52
CA GLU A 610 5.01 1.60 -2.94
C GLU A 610 4.62 1.25 -1.49
N LEU A 611 4.26 -0.01 -1.22
CA LEU A 611 3.95 -0.46 0.14
C LEU A 611 5.15 -0.33 1.08
N ARG A 612 6.34 -0.72 0.61
CA ARG A 612 7.59 -0.60 1.37
C ARG A 612 7.93 0.87 1.63
N ALA A 613 7.76 1.75 0.65
CA ALA A 613 8.00 3.19 0.81
C ALA A 613 7.06 3.82 1.85
N VAL A 614 5.78 3.41 1.87
CA VAL A 614 4.80 3.91 2.86
C VAL A 614 5.16 3.45 4.28
N ILE A 615 5.53 2.18 4.47
CA ILE A 615 5.82 1.61 5.79
C ILE A 615 7.17 2.08 6.33
N SER A 616 8.20 2.10 5.48
CA SER A 616 9.57 2.51 5.88
C SER A 616 9.70 3.99 6.19
N PHE A 617 8.77 4.83 5.71
CA PHE A 617 8.74 6.26 6.02
C PHE A 617 8.67 6.53 7.53
N ASP A 618 7.98 5.67 8.28
CA ASP A 618 7.85 5.79 9.74
C ASP A 618 9.05 5.21 10.50
N GLY A 619 10.04 4.65 9.80
CA GLY A 619 11.15 3.88 10.39
C GLY A 619 10.74 2.48 10.85
N SER A 620 9.47 2.11 10.67
CA SER A 620 8.96 0.77 10.92
C SER A 620 9.47 -0.20 9.84
N TYR A 621 9.74 -1.44 10.26
CA TYR A 621 10.19 -2.51 9.38
C TYR A 621 9.14 -3.63 9.34
N VAL A 622 8.75 -4.03 8.14
CA VAL A 622 7.93 -5.21 7.89
C VAL A 622 8.71 -6.17 7.01
N ASN A 623 8.67 -7.46 7.35
CA ASN A 623 9.36 -8.48 6.59
C ASN A 623 8.81 -8.56 5.15
N TYR A 624 9.71 -8.76 4.19
CA TYR A 624 9.40 -8.90 2.76
C TYR A 624 8.27 -9.90 2.50
N ARG A 625 8.28 -11.05 3.20
CA ARG A 625 7.32 -12.16 3.00
C ARG A 625 5.86 -11.71 3.10
N HIS A 626 5.55 -10.91 4.13
CA HIS A 626 4.20 -10.45 4.37
C HIS A 626 3.75 -9.50 3.26
N LEU A 627 4.63 -8.60 2.82
CA LEU A 627 4.36 -7.68 1.71
C LEU A 627 4.21 -8.43 0.38
N ALA A 628 5.06 -9.42 0.13
CA ALA A 628 5.03 -10.24 -1.08
C ALA A 628 3.70 -10.99 -1.19
N ILE A 629 3.22 -11.63 -0.13
CA ILE A 629 1.94 -12.34 -0.13
C ILE A 629 0.78 -11.38 -0.41
N LEU A 630 0.79 -10.19 0.19
CA LEU A 630 -0.23 -9.19 -0.12
C LEU A 630 -0.20 -8.77 -1.60
N CYS A 631 0.99 -8.59 -2.17
CA CYS A 631 1.11 -8.24 -3.59
C CYS A 631 0.63 -9.37 -4.50
N ASP A 632 0.96 -10.62 -4.15
CA ASP A 632 0.63 -11.81 -4.95
C ASP A 632 -0.86 -12.10 -4.89
N THR A 633 -1.47 -11.97 -3.72
CA THR A 633 -2.94 -12.09 -3.58
C THR A 633 -3.69 -11.05 -4.40
N MET A 634 -3.17 -9.83 -4.50
CA MET A 634 -3.75 -8.77 -5.33
C MET A 634 -3.55 -8.99 -6.84
N THR A 635 -2.60 -9.82 -7.28
CA THR A 635 -2.17 -9.92 -8.69
C THR A 635 -2.31 -11.31 -9.34
N HIS A 636 -2.47 -12.39 -8.56
CA HIS A 636 -2.42 -13.78 -9.06
C HIS A 636 -3.47 -14.14 -10.14
N ARG A 637 -4.62 -13.45 -10.20
CA ARG A 637 -5.67 -13.70 -11.21
C ARG A 637 -5.41 -13.02 -12.57
N GLY A 638 -4.34 -12.25 -12.71
CA GLY A 638 -4.00 -11.54 -13.96
C GLY A 638 -4.66 -10.17 -14.14
N HIS A 639 -5.43 -9.70 -13.15
CA HIS A 639 -5.91 -8.33 -13.05
C HIS A 639 -5.74 -7.84 -11.60
N LEU A 640 -5.59 -6.52 -11.41
CA LEU A 640 -5.37 -5.97 -10.08
C LEU A 640 -6.65 -6.03 -9.23
N MET A 641 -6.62 -6.84 -8.18
CA MET A 641 -7.73 -7.02 -7.24
C MET A 641 -7.63 -6.03 -6.09
N ALA A 642 -8.65 -5.18 -5.93
CA ALA A 642 -8.75 -4.30 -4.78
C ALA A 642 -9.23 -5.07 -3.55
N ILE A 643 -8.67 -4.79 -2.37
CA ILE A 643 -9.04 -5.48 -1.11
C ILE A 643 -10.29 -4.83 -0.51
N THR A 644 -11.29 -4.56 -1.33
CA THR A 644 -12.59 -3.97 -0.96
C THR A 644 -13.66 -5.04 -1.06
N ARG A 645 -14.88 -4.78 -0.57
CA ARG A 645 -16.03 -5.65 -0.82
C ARG A 645 -16.21 -6.02 -2.29
N HIS A 646 -15.99 -5.05 -3.19
CA HIS A 646 -16.18 -5.25 -4.62
C HIS A 646 -15.12 -6.15 -5.24
N GLY A 647 -13.91 -6.19 -4.68
CA GLY A 647 -12.86 -7.09 -5.14
C GLY A 647 -12.96 -8.47 -4.52
N ILE A 648 -13.26 -8.56 -3.21
CA ILE A 648 -13.42 -9.84 -2.49
C ILE A 648 -14.63 -10.61 -3.04
N ASN A 649 -15.76 -9.93 -3.32
CA ASN A 649 -16.97 -10.58 -3.84
C ASN A 649 -16.85 -11.01 -5.31
N ARG A 650 -15.87 -10.49 -6.05
CA ARG A 650 -15.58 -10.91 -7.42
C ARG A 650 -14.79 -12.22 -7.49
N ASN A 651 -14.25 -12.69 -6.37
CA ASN A 651 -13.57 -13.97 -6.32
C ASN A 651 -14.60 -15.11 -6.38
N ASP A 652 -14.20 -16.22 -6.99
CA ASP A 652 -14.98 -17.45 -7.04
C ASP A 652 -14.97 -18.20 -5.70
N THR A 653 -14.98 -17.48 -4.57
CA THR A 653 -15.00 -18.07 -3.23
C THR A 653 -16.41 -18.51 -2.84
N GLY A 654 -16.49 -19.44 -1.89
CA GLY A 654 -17.76 -19.98 -1.40
C GLY A 654 -18.70 -18.87 -0.92
N PRO A 655 -20.03 -19.01 -1.15
CA PRO A 655 -21.01 -18.01 -0.75
C PRO A 655 -21.00 -17.75 0.77
N MET A 656 -20.67 -18.75 1.61
CA MET A 656 -20.59 -18.57 3.06
C MET A 656 -19.40 -17.70 3.48
N MET A 657 -18.26 -17.85 2.80
CA MET A 657 -17.10 -16.99 3.02
C MET A 657 -17.42 -15.55 2.63
N ARG A 658 -18.02 -15.33 1.44
CA ARG A 658 -18.37 -14.00 0.94
C ARG A 658 -19.41 -13.31 1.83
N CYS A 659 -20.46 -14.02 2.27
CA CYS A 659 -21.50 -13.45 3.12
C CYS A 659 -20.99 -13.02 4.51
N SER A 660 -19.82 -13.53 4.94
CA SER A 660 -19.16 -13.13 6.18
C SER A 660 -18.62 -11.69 6.16
N PHE A 661 -18.54 -11.06 4.98
CA PHE A 661 -17.97 -9.74 4.78
C PHE A 661 -18.95 -8.76 4.13
N GLU A 662 -19.38 -7.76 4.91
CA GLU A 662 -20.21 -6.59 4.53
C GLU A 662 -21.62 -6.86 3.99
N GLU A 663 -21.82 -7.72 2.98
CA GLU A 663 -23.07 -7.86 2.22
C GLU A 663 -23.73 -9.24 2.40
N THR A 664 -24.11 -9.60 3.63
CA THR A 664 -24.60 -10.96 3.94
C THR A 664 -25.88 -11.35 3.20
N VAL A 665 -26.90 -10.48 3.20
CA VAL A 665 -28.23 -10.83 2.67
C VAL A 665 -28.23 -10.95 1.15
N ASP A 666 -27.61 -9.98 0.47
CA ASP A 666 -27.58 -9.93 -0.99
C ASP A 666 -26.81 -11.13 -1.57
N ILE A 667 -25.67 -11.48 -0.97
CA ILE A 667 -24.87 -12.65 -1.39
C ILE A 667 -25.66 -13.94 -1.22
N LEU A 668 -26.37 -14.12 -0.10
CA LEU A 668 -27.17 -15.33 0.14
C LEU A 668 -28.38 -15.41 -0.79
N LEU A 669 -29.01 -14.27 -1.10
CA LEU A 669 -30.11 -14.23 -2.08
C LEU A 669 -29.62 -14.60 -3.48
N ASP A 670 -28.51 -14.01 -3.92
CA ASP A 670 -27.91 -14.32 -5.23
C ASP A 670 -27.49 -15.80 -5.28
N ALA A 671 -26.78 -16.29 -4.26
CA ALA A 671 -26.39 -17.69 -4.16
C ALA A 671 -27.60 -18.64 -4.18
N ALA A 672 -28.72 -18.28 -3.52
CA ALA A 672 -29.95 -19.07 -3.55
C ALA A 672 -30.64 -19.05 -4.92
N VAL A 673 -30.61 -17.91 -5.63
CA VAL A 673 -31.16 -17.79 -6.99
C VAL A 673 -30.38 -18.63 -8.00
N TYR A 674 -29.05 -18.63 -7.88
CA TYR A 674 -28.16 -19.39 -8.77
C TYR A 674 -27.88 -20.82 -8.29
N SER A 675 -28.39 -21.22 -7.12
CA SER A 675 -28.11 -22.52 -6.50
C SER A 675 -26.61 -22.79 -6.37
N GLU A 676 -25.84 -21.81 -5.89
CA GLU A 676 -24.41 -21.97 -5.67
C GLU A 676 -24.14 -22.98 -4.55
N GLU A 677 -23.17 -23.86 -4.78
CA GLU A 677 -22.73 -24.88 -3.81
C GLU A 677 -21.44 -24.43 -3.11
N ASP A 678 -21.41 -24.51 -1.78
CA ASP A 678 -20.21 -24.27 -0.98
C ASP A 678 -19.49 -25.59 -0.67
N ARG A 679 -18.17 -25.64 -0.91
CA ARG A 679 -17.34 -26.84 -0.70
C ARG A 679 -16.78 -26.96 0.72
N LEU A 680 -17.05 -25.99 1.58
CA LEU A 680 -16.64 -25.97 2.99
C LEU A 680 -15.13 -26.17 3.23
N ARG A 681 -14.27 -25.61 2.35
CA ARG A 681 -12.80 -25.81 2.44
C ARG A 681 -12.07 -24.67 3.14
N GLY A 682 -12.64 -23.48 3.16
CA GLY A 682 -12.06 -22.32 3.81
C GLY A 682 -12.25 -22.33 5.32
N VAL A 683 -11.72 -21.30 5.97
CA VAL A 683 -11.69 -21.22 7.43
C VAL A 683 -13.03 -20.73 7.99
N THR A 684 -13.67 -19.77 7.32
CA THR A 684 -14.87 -19.09 7.83
C THR A 684 -16.10 -19.97 7.92
N GLU A 685 -16.39 -20.67 6.84
CA GLU A 685 -17.51 -21.61 6.69
C GLU A 685 -17.46 -22.72 7.76
N ASN A 686 -16.29 -23.31 8.01
CA ASN A 686 -16.09 -24.36 8.99
C ASN A 686 -16.28 -23.82 10.42
N ILE A 687 -15.80 -22.61 10.69
CA ILE A 687 -16.06 -21.93 11.97
C ILE A 687 -17.55 -21.64 12.14
N MET A 688 -18.27 -21.21 11.09
CA MET A 688 -19.71 -20.94 11.16
C MET A 688 -20.53 -22.20 11.45
N LEU A 689 -20.13 -23.35 10.91
CA LEU A 689 -20.78 -24.64 11.13
C LEU A 689 -20.36 -25.33 12.44
N GLY A 690 -19.28 -24.86 13.07
CA GLY A 690 -18.72 -25.48 14.27
C GLY A 690 -17.92 -26.76 13.99
N GLU A 691 -17.41 -26.92 12.76
CA GLU A 691 -16.54 -28.02 12.35
C GLU A 691 -15.05 -27.66 12.53
N LEU A 692 -14.18 -28.68 12.53
CA LEU A 692 -12.74 -28.47 12.57
C LEU A 692 -12.27 -27.91 11.22
N ALA A 693 -11.77 -26.68 11.22
CA ALA A 693 -11.23 -26.07 10.00
C ALA A 693 -9.98 -26.83 9.50
N PRO A 694 -9.83 -27.06 8.18
CA PRO A 694 -8.74 -27.85 7.58
C PRO A 694 -7.43 -27.06 7.47
N VAL A 695 -7.02 -26.42 8.56
CA VAL A 695 -5.84 -25.54 8.63
C VAL A 695 -5.06 -25.75 9.92
N GLY A 696 -3.76 -25.45 9.92
CA GLY A 696 -2.89 -25.67 11.07
C GLY A 696 -2.95 -27.11 11.57
N THR A 697 -3.36 -27.30 12.83
CA THR A 697 -3.53 -28.62 13.44
C THR A 697 -4.66 -29.45 12.82
N GLY A 698 -5.63 -28.82 12.14
CA GLY A 698 -6.70 -29.49 11.42
C GLY A 698 -6.34 -29.90 9.99
N ALA A 699 -5.15 -29.53 9.50
CA ALA A 699 -4.72 -29.86 8.14
C ALA A 699 -4.35 -31.35 7.96
N CYS A 700 -4.04 -32.07 9.05
CA CYS A 700 -3.75 -33.50 9.02
C CYS A 700 -4.73 -34.31 9.87
N ALA A 701 -4.98 -35.54 9.44
CA ALA A 701 -5.75 -36.51 10.21
C ALA A 701 -4.79 -37.51 10.87
N LEU A 702 -5.13 -37.91 12.10
CA LEU A 702 -4.37 -38.91 12.85
C LEU A 702 -5.01 -40.28 12.66
N TYR A 703 -4.17 -41.26 12.30
CA TYR A 703 -4.54 -42.67 12.23
C TYR A 703 -3.71 -43.47 13.22
N LEU A 704 -4.35 -44.39 13.95
CA LEU A 704 -3.67 -45.25 14.90
C LEU A 704 -2.91 -46.36 14.16
N ASN A 705 -1.59 -46.45 14.38
CA ASN A 705 -0.79 -47.54 13.84
C ASN A 705 -0.86 -48.78 14.75
N GLU A 706 -1.73 -49.73 14.40
CA GLU A 706 -1.95 -50.97 15.16
C GLU A 706 -0.68 -51.83 15.29
N GLN A 707 0.22 -51.81 14.30
CA GLN A 707 1.45 -52.62 14.32
C GLN A 707 2.44 -52.12 15.38
N MET A 708 2.53 -50.80 15.54
CA MET A 708 3.33 -50.21 16.62
C MET A 708 2.70 -50.45 17.98
N LEU A 709 1.37 -50.38 18.08
CA LEU A 709 0.64 -50.65 19.32
C LEU A 709 0.85 -52.08 19.83
N GLN A 710 0.87 -53.08 18.95
CA GLN A 710 1.17 -54.48 19.33
C GLN A 710 2.56 -54.66 19.94
N ARG A 711 3.50 -53.76 19.65
CA ARG A 711 4.86 -53.75 20.22
C ARG A 711 4.98 -52.87 21.46
N ALA A 712 3.94 -52.11 21.80
CA ALA A 712 3.93 -51.28 22.98
C ALA A 712 3.82 -52.15 24.22
N ILE A 713 4.74 -51.96 25.16
CA ILE A 713 4.73 -52.61 26.46
C ILE A 713 4.07 -51.63 27.44
N GLU A 714 3.01 -52.06 28.11
CA GLU A 714 2.46 -51.28 29.22
C GLU A 714 3.46 -51.27 30.37
N LEU A 715 3.97 -50.09 30.69
CA LEU A 715 4.74 -49.88 31.93
C LEU A 715 3.74 -49.73 33.08
N PRO A 716 3.79 -50.56 34.13
CA PRO A 716 3.06 -50.27 35.34
C PRO A 716 3.64 -48.99 35.93
N LEU A 717 2.87 -47.90 35.86
CA LEU A 717 3.18 -46.67 36.58
C LEU A 717 3.27 -47.01 38.07
N PRO A 718 4.26 -46.48 38.82
CA PRO A 718 4.27 -46.61 40.26
C PRO A 718 2.96 -46.01 40.78
N SER A 719 2.12 -46.84 41.40
CA SER A 719 1.05 -46.33 42.26
C SER A 719 1.71 -45.36 43.23
N CYS A 720 1.26 -44.10 43.23
CA CYS A 720 1.55 -43.18 44.32
C CYS A 720 1.29 -43.95 45.62
N MET A 721 2.35 -44.11 46.41
CA MET A 721 2.20 -44.54 47.80
C MET A 721 1.31 -43.48 48.44
N ASP A 722 0.05 -43.83 48.65
CA ASP A 722 -0.80 -43.14 49.61
C ASP A 722 -0.12 -43.34 50.97
N ASP A 723 0.57 -42.30 51.45
CA ASP A 723 0.91 -42.14 52.86
C ASP A 723 -0.41 -41.87 53.61
N ASP A 724 -1.19 -42.91 53.83
CA ASP A 724 -2.22 -42.92 54.87
C ASP A 724 -1.65 -43.69 56.08
N ASP A 725 -1.15 -42.91 57.03
CA ASP A 725 -1.21 -43.27 58.45
C ASP A 725 -2.69 -43.52 58.78
N ASP A 726 -3.12 -44.77 58.86
CA ASP A 726 -4.14 -45.13 59.85
C ASP A 726 -4.13 -46.61 60.22
N ASP A 727 -4.42 -46.76 61.50
CA ASP A 727 -4.35 -47.90 62.38
C ASP A 727 -5.34 -49.03 62.02
N ASP A 728 -5.00 -50.22 62.53
CA ASP A 728 -5.88 -51.33 62.88
C ASP A 728 -6.30 -52.39 61.82
N GLY A 729 -5.93 -53.64 62.12
CA GLY A 729 -6.96 -54.68 62.17
C GLY A 729 -7.13 -55.68 61.02
N GLY A 730 -6.14 -56.56 60.80
CA GLY A 730 -6.41 -58.02 60.72
C GLY A 730 -6.84 -58.67 59.39
N GLY A 731 -6.12 -59.75 59.04
CA GLY A 731 -6.76 -60.98 58.55
C GLY A 731 -6.66 -61.32 57.06
N GLY A 732 -5.56 -61.98 56.68
CA GLY A 732 -5.54 -63.24 55.89
C GLY A 732 -6.24 -63.35 54.52
N GLY A 733 -5.44 -63.63 53.49
CA GLY A 733 -5.69 -64.78 52.60
C GLY A 733 -6.14 -64.51 51.16
N GLY A 734 -5.20 -64.61 50.22
CA GLY A 734 -5.31 -65.43 49.01
C GLY A 734 -6.18 -64.96 47.81
N GLY A 735 -5.54 -64.86 46.64
CA GLY A 735 -6.13 -65.39 45.39
C GLY A 735 -6.49 -64.39 44.28
N GLY A 736 -5.65 -64.40 43.24
CA GLY A 736 -5.84 -64.00 41.84
C GLY A 736 -7.21 -63.55 41.27
N GLY A 737 -7.14 -62.44 40.52
CA GLY A 737 -7.60 -62.38 39.12
C GLY A 737 -9.04 -61.91 38.85
N SER A 738 -9.17 -60.72 38.28
CA SER A 738 -9.89 -60.40 37.02
C SER A 738 -10.32 -58.93 37.00
N ALA A 739 -9.71 -58.11 36.15
CA ALA A 739 -10.25 -56.80 35.77
C ALA A 739 -11.02 -56.96 34.46
N ALA A 740 -12.36 -56.90 34.56
CA ALA A 740 -13.25 -56.79 33.43
C ALA A 740 -13.50 -55.31 33.10
N SER A 741 -13.39 -54.96 31.83
CA SER A 741 -13.79 -53.65 31.27
C SER A 741 -15.30 -53.41 31.41
N PRO A 742 -15.77 -52.14 31.40
CA PRO A 742 -17.14 -51.87 30.94
C PRO A 742 -17.22 -50.92 29.74
N ASN A 743 -18.19 -51.27 28.89
CA ASN A 743 -18.61 -50.70 27.62
C ASN A 743 -19.61 -49.53 27.76
N TYR A 744 -19.59 -48.64 26.76
CA TYR A 744 -20.67 -47.95 26.02
C TYR A 744 -22.07 -47.68 26.64
N ALA A 745 -22.56 -46.43 26.51
CA ALA A 745 -23.98 -46.12 26.20
C ALA A 745 -24.18 -44.70 25.61
N TRP A 746 -24.98 -44.59 24.54
CA TRP A 746 -25.46 -43.35 23.89
C TRP A 746 -26.73 -42.80 24.59
N PRO A 747 -27.07 -41.49 24.51
CA PRO A 747 -28.33 -40.96 25.03
C PRO A 747 -29.42 -40.78 23.96
N SER A 748 -30.65 -41.17 24.29
CA SER A 748 -31.89 -40.94 23.52
C SER A 748 -32.84 -39.97 24.23
N TYR A 749 -33.55 -39.17 23.43
CA TYR A 749 -34.60 -38.18 23.71
C TYR A 749 -35.70 -38.59 24.73
N GLN A 750 -36.14 -37.69 25.64
CA GLN A 750 -37.31 -36.79 25.49
C GLN A 750 -37.90 -36.26 26.83
N GLU A 751 -38.12 -34.94 26.87
CA GLU A 751 -39.08 -34.08 27.63
C GLU A 751 -39.22 -34.09 29.18
N GLY A 752 -39.18 -32.87 29.75
CA GLY A 752 -40.11 -32.49 30.83
C GLY A 752 -39.57 -31.73 32.05
N MET A 753 -39.08 -30.50 31.86
CA MET A 753 -39.09 -29.33 32.79
C MET A 753 -38.71 -29.52 34.29
N MET A 754 -37.56 -28.98 34.68
CA MET A 754 -37.41 -27.91 35.70
C MET A 754 -35.92 -27.51 35.83
N SER A 755 -35.63 -26.21 35.68
CA SER A 755 -34.29 -25.61 35.71
C SER A 755 -33.64 -25.64 37.09
N PRO A 756 -32.30 -25.63 37.15
CA PRO A 756 -31.65 -24.46 37.75
C PRO A 756 -30.34 -24.00 37.06
N GLY A 757 -30.25 -22.67 36.86
CA GLY A 757 -29.05 -21.86 37.16
C GLY A 757 -27.81 -22.00 36.30
N TYR A 758 -27.79 -21.31 35.16
CA TYR A 758 -26.60 -21.03 34.35
C TYR A 758 -25.74 -19.90 34.95
N SER A 759 -24.42 -20.09 34.98
CA SER A 759 -23.45 -19.01 34.79
C SER A 759 -22.24 -19.54 34.03
N ALA A 760 -22.34 -19.46 32.69
CA ALA A 760 -21.26 -19.65 31.74
C ALA A 760 -20.44 -18.35 31.63
N ALA A 761 -19.11 -18.49 31.56
CA ALA A 761 -18.20 -17.43 31.14
C ALA A 761 -17.49 -17.89 29.87
N SER A 762 -17.79 -17.20 28.77
CA SER A 762 -17.24 -17.33 27.42
C SER A 762 -15.93 -16.56 27.27
N PRO A 763 -15.04 -16.92 26.33
CA PRO A 763 -13.85 -16.14 26.01
C PRO A 763 -14.13 -15.24 24.79
N PHE A 764 -14.55 -14.00 25.04
CA PHE A 764 -14.41 -12.88 24.10
C PHE A 764 -14.42 -11.58 24.91
N SER A 765 -13.30 -10.83 24.91
CA SER A 765 -13.26 -9.35 24.85
C SER A 765 -11.93 -8.80 25.37
N ALA A 766 -11.29 -8.04 24.47
CA ALA A 766 -10.56 -6.78 24.70
C ALA A 766 -9.42 -6.72 25.73
N ALA A 767 -8.23 -6.53 25.18
CA ALA A 767 -7.10 -5.88 25.81
C ALA A 767 -7.46 -4.51 26.42
N GLN A 768 -7.03 -4.28 27.66
CA GLN A 768 -6.73 -2.96 28.20
C GLN A 768 -5.31 -2.96 28.76
N PHE A 769 -4.45 -2.15 28.14
CA PHE A 769 -3.13 -1.78 28.62
C PHE A 769 -3.24 -0.70 29.71
N SER A 770 -2.42 -0.80 30.76
CA SER A 770 -1.62 0.29 31.38
C SER A 770 -0.88 -0.25 32.64
N PRO A 771 0.20 0.37 33.14
CA PRO A 771 1.51 -0.29 33.22
C PRO A 771 2.11 -0.34 34.64
N TRP A 772 2.86 -1.39 34.99
CA TRP A 772 3.80 -1.32 36.12
C TRP A 772 5.18 -1.88 35.76
N VAL A 773 6.16 -1.01 35.99
CA VAL A 773 7.58 -1.14 35.72
C VAL A 773 8.22 -2.03 36.78
N ALA A 774 8.84 -3.12 36.32
CA ALA A 774 9.84 -3.87 37.08
C ALA A 774 11.21 -3.20 36.90
N GLY A 775 11.87 -2.88 38.01
CA GLY A 775 13.28 -2.48 38.03
C GLY A 775 14.16 -3.65 38.47
N MET A 776 15.12 -3.99 37.61
CA MET A 776 16.55 -4.32 37.85
C MET A 776 16.93 -4.89 39.22
N ALA A 777 17.83 -5.86 39.42
CA ALA A 777 18.80 -6.65 38.66
C ALA A 777 19.15 -7.82 39.64
N SER A 778 19.89 -8.88 39.37
CA SER A 778 21.13 -9.06 38.63
C SER A 778 21.43 -10.56 38.60
N ALA A 779 21.99 -11.02 37.49
CA ALA A 779 22.60 -12.32 37.29
C ALA A 779 23.68 -12.64 38.34
N PHE A 780 23.83 -13.92 38.70
CA PHE A 780 25.10 -14.66 38.83
C PHE A 780 24.78 -16.12 39.21
N SER A 781 24.87 -17.03 38.25
CA SER A 781 25.11 -18.47 38.44
C SER A 781 26.59 -18.69 38.85
N PRO A 782 27.06 -19.89 39.28
CA PRO A 782 26.45 -21.22 39.17
C PRO A 782 26.53 -22.12 40.42
N SER A 783 25.66 -23.12 40.47
CA SER A 783 25.82 -24.33 41.28
C SER A 783 26.72 -25.35 40.55
N PRO A 784 27.55 -26.10 41.29
CA PRO A 784 27.95 -27.44 40.90
C PRO A 784 27.63 -28.47 42.01
N SER A 785 26.80 -29.45 41.67
CA SER A 785 26.76 -30.79 42.27
C SER A 785 27.72 -31.67 41.44
N SER A 786 28.58 -32.58 41.92
CA SER A 786 28.60 -33.60 43.00
C SER A 786 30.10 -34.07 43.14
N PRO A 787 30.55 -35.20 43.78
CA PRO A 787 29.90 -36.21 44.64
C PRO A 787 30.73 -36.69 45.88
N GLY A 788 30.10 -37.43 46.82
CA GLY A 788 30.73 -38.59 47.49
C GLY A 788 31.18 -38.51 48.97
N TYR A 789 30.72 -39.51 49.74
CA TYR A 789 31.31 -40.18 50.92
C TYR A 789 31.05 -39.72 52.38
N ASN A 790 30.27 -40.57 53.07
CA ASN A 790 30.40 -41.19 54.40
C ASN A 790 30.79 -40.42 55.68
N ASN A 791 29.90 -40.57 56.68
CA ASN A 791 30.09 -40.87 58.11
C ASN A 791 31.36 -40.37 58.83
N ASN A 792 31.18 -39.39 59.73
CA ASN A 792 31.44 -39.52 61.18
C ASN A 792 31.13 -38.20 61.92
N SER A 793 30.22 -38.23 62.90
CA SER A 793 30.07 -37.19 63.92
C SER A 793 31.35 -37.10 64.77
N PRO A 794 31.76 -35.93 65.32
CA PRO A 794 31.07 -35.33 66.48
C PRO A 794 31.04 -33.78 66.56
N ALA A 795 29.95 -33.28 67.19
CA ALA A 795 29.78 -32.03 67.97
C ALA A 795 30.63 -30.79 67.63
N SER A 796 30.04 -29.72 67.08
CA SER A 796 29.58 -28.44 67.75
C SER A 796 29.69 -27.29 66.69
N PRO A 797 29.22 -26.03 66.82
CA PRO A 797 28.28 -25.33 67.73
C PRO A 797 27.27 -24.43 66.95
N LEU A 798 26.00 -24.81 66.74
CA LEU A 798 25.03 -23.98 65.95
C LEU A 798 23.66 -23.74 66.62
N GLN A 799 23.44 -24.23 67.84
CA GLN A 799 22.16 -24.06 68.54
C GLN A 799 21.77 -22.62 68.94
N PRO A 800 22.66 -21.66 69.25
CA PRO A 800 22.22 -20.30 69.60
C PRO A 800 21.80 -19.45 68.40
N HIS A 801 22.25 -19.78 67.18
CA HIS A 801 21.86 -19.03 65.97
C HIS A 801 20.52 -19.48 65.40
N ILE A 802 20.17 -20.77 65.53
CA ILE A 802 18.89 -21.32 65.05
C ILE A 802 17.71 -20.79 65.89
N SER A 803 17.89 -20.63 67.20
CA SER A 803 16.87 -20.07 68.09
C SER A 803 16.64 -18.56 67.87
N GLN A 804 17.69 -17.80 67.55
CA GLN A 804 17.56 -16.41 67.14
C GLN A 804 16.83 -16.28 65.79
N LEU A 805 17.18 -17.09 64.80
CA LEU A 805 16.50 -17.12 63.49
C LEU A 805 15.02 -17.49 63.61
N GLN A 806 14.67 -18.47 64.44
CA GLN A 806 13.28 -18.81 64.73
C GLN A 806 12.52 -17.64 65.36
N SER A 807 13.13 -16.89 66.29
CA SER A 807 12.48 -15.71 66.88
C SER A 807 12.22 -14.57 65.89
N TYR A 808 13.10 -14.37 64.92
CA TYR A 808 12.94 -13.37 63.86
C TYR A 808 11.86 -13.80 62.86
N ILE A 809 11.80 -15.09 62.51
CA ILE A 809 10.77 -15.66 61.64
C ILE A 809 9.38 -15.52 62.29
N SER A 810 9.24 -15.81 63.60
CA SER A 810 7.96 -15.63 64.30
C SER A 810 7.50 -14.17 64.36
N LYS A 811 8.44 -13.22 64.53
CA LYS A 811 8.12 -11.78 64.48
C LYS A 811 7.67 -11.36 63.07
N LEU A 812 8.37 -11.81 62.03
CA LEU A 812 8.02 -11.58 60.63
C LEU A 812 6.63 -12.15 60.28
N GLN A 813 6.34 -13.37 60.72
CA GLN A 813 5.00 -13.96 60.56
C GLN A 813 3.92 -13.13 61.27
N SER A 814 4.18 -12.59 62.46
CA SER A 814 3.21 -11.71 63.14
C SER A 814 2.97 -10.39 62.40
N TYR A 815 4.00 -9.82 61.77
CA TYR A 815 3.87 -8.61 60.97
C TYR A 815 3.12 -8.88 59.67
N ILE A 816 3.37 -10.01 59.02
CA ILE A 816 2.62 -10.45 57.82
C ILE A 816 1.15 -10.66 58.15
N SER A 817 0.81 -11.31 59.26
CA SER A 817 -0.58 -11.50 59.69
C SER A 817 -1.28 -10.18 60.01
N LYS A 818 -0.59 -9.21 60.63
CA LYS A 818 -1.14 -7.86 60.83
C LYS A 818 -1.36 -7.14 59.50
N LEU A 819 -0.42 -7.24 58.57
CA LEU A 819 -0.51 -6.60 57.26
C LEU A 819 -1.66 -7.19 56.42
N LEU A 820 -1.86 -8.51 56.47
CA LEU A 820 -3.02 -9.20 55.87
C LEU A 820 -4.35 -8.76 56.50
N SER A 821 -4.39 -8.53 57.82
CA SER A 821 -5.60 -8.01 58.50
C SER A 821 -5.94 -6.58 58.08
N TYR A 822 -4.93 -5.72 57.90
CA TYR A 822 -5.13 -4.37 57.37
C TYR A 822 -5.57 -4.38 55.91
N LEU A 823 -5.02 -5.28 55.09
CA LEU A 823 -5.41 -5.45 53.69
C LEU A 823 -6.85 -5.95 53.55
N SER A 824 -7.27 -6.88 54.39
CA SER A 824 -8.67 -7.37 54.44
C SER A 824 -9.64 -6.27 54.88
N SER A 825 -9.25 -5.45 55.87
CA SER A 825 -10.05 -4.29 56.30
C SER A 825 -10.11 -3.16 55.26
N LEU A 826 -9.04 -2.96 54.49
CA LEU A 826 -9.04 -2.04 53.34
C LEU A 826 -9.92 -2.56 52.21
N HIS A 827 -9.86 -3.86 51.91
CA HIS A 827 -10.68 -4.50 50.89
C HIS A 827 -12.17 -4.42 51.25
N SER A 828 -12.55 -4.68 52.51
CA SER A 828 -13.96 -4.57 52.92
C SER A 828 -14.49 -3.14 52.86
N ASN A 829 -13.67 -2.15 53.25
CA ASN A 829 -14.05 -0.73 53.18
C ASN A 829 -14.16 -0.23 51.73
N ILE A 830 -13.23 -0.62 50.85
CA ILE A 830 -13.28 -0.27 49.42
C ILE A 830 -14.49 -0.92 48.75
N THR A 831 -14.77 -2.20 49.04
CA THR A 831 -15.93 -2.90 48.49
C THR A 831 -17.24 -2.27 48.98
N PHE A 832 -17.33 -1.85 50.25
CA PHE A 832 -18.52 -1.17 50.78
C PHE A 832 -18.74 0.23 50.15
N LEU A 833 -17.66 1.01 49.95
CA LEU A 833 -17.72 2.31 49.27
C LEU A 833 -18.05 2.18 47.78
N LEU A 834 -17.52 1.17 47.09
CA LEU A 834 -17.86 0.90 45.69
C LEU A 834 -19.30 0.43 45.54
N GLN A 835 -19.78 -0.49 46.38
CA GLN A 835 -21.16 -1.00 46.31
C GLN A 835 -22.21 0.11 46.55
N SER A 836 -21.95 1.00 47.50
CA SER A 836 -22.83 2.12 47.83
C SER A 836 -22.86 3.19 46.73
N ASN A 837 -21.72 3.53 46.14
CA ASN A 837 -21.68 4.47 45.02
C ASN A 837 -22.24 3.87 43.72
N LEU A 838 -22.02 2.58 43.46
CA LEU A 838 -22.55 1.89 42.27
C LEU A 838 -24.09 1.81 42.31
N SER A 839 -24.67 1.56 43.49
CA SER A 839 -26.13 1.53 43.67
C SER A 839 -26.76 2.93 43.54
N GLN A 840 -26.08 3.99 44.00
CA GLN A 840 -26.52 5.37 43.74
C GLN A 840 -26.46 5.70 42.24
N LEU A 841 -25.38 5.32 41.55
CA LEU A 841 -25.21 5.53 40.12
C LEU A 841 -26.28 4.77 39.31
N GLN A 842 -26.57 3.52 39.68
CA GLN A 842 -27.67 2.75 39.08
C GLN A 842 -29.02 3.44 39.28
N SER A 843 -29.29 4.05 40.45
CA SER A 843 -30.52 4.80 40.66
C SER A 843 -30.64 6.04 39.77
N TYR A 844 -29.51 6.73 39.51
CA TYR A 844 -29.46 7.88 38.62
C TYR A 844 -29.61 7.47 37.15
N ILE A 845 -29.00 6.35 36.75
CA ILE A 845 -29.14 5.78 35.41
C ILE A 845 -30.60 5.36 35.15
N SER A 846 -31.26 4.71 36.12
CA SER A 846 -32.68 4.34 36.00
C SER A 846 -33.60 5.56 35.90
N LYS A 847 -33.29 6.65 36.62
CA LYS A 847 -34.01 7.94 36.46
C LYS A 847 -33.75 8.58 35.09
N LEU A 848 -32.51 8.53 34.61
CA LEU A 848 -32.16 9.03 33.27
C LEU A 848 -32.86 8.23 32.17
N GLN A 849 -32.93 6.90 32.30
CA GLN A 849 -33.65 6.03 31.37
C GLN A 849 -35.16 6.30 31.36
N SER A 850 -35.77 6.62 32.50
CA SER A 850 -37.20 6.99 32.55
C SER A 850 -37.45 8.35 31.90
N TYR A 851 -36.57 9.33 32.12
CA TYR A 851 -36.63 10.62 31.41
C TYR A 851 -36.44 10.46 29.91
N LEU A 852 -35.47 9.64 29.48
CA LEU A 852 -35.21 9.38 28.07
C LEU A 852 -36.39 8.67 27.40
N SER A 853 -37.03 7.71 28.09
CA SER A 853 -38.22 7.01 27.60
C SER A 853 -39.42 7.95 27.48
N SER A 854 -39.58 8.88 28.41
CA SER A 854 -40.62 9.93 28.37
C SER A 854 -40.35 10.96 27.28
N LEU A 855 -39.08 11.29 27.02
CA LEU A 855 -38.69 12.15 25.89
C LEU A 855 -38.94 11.44 24.56
N HIS A 856 -38.59 10.16 24.47
CA HIS A 856 -38.83 9.34 23.27
C HIS A 856 -40.33 9.19 22.99
N SER A 857 -41.17 8.94 24.00
CA SER A 857 -42.62 8.85 23.80
C SER A 857 -43.23 10.18 23.36
N ASN A 858 -42.77 11.31 23.92
CA ASN A 858 -43.22 12.64 23.52
C ASN A 858 -42.76 13.02 22.11
N ILE A 859 -41.51 12.71 21.74
CA ILE A 859 -40.98 12.95 20.40
C ILE A 859 -41.72 12.08 19.38
N THR A 860 -41.93 10.79 19.67
CA THR A 860 -42.68 9.88 18.81
C THR A 860 -44.13 10.33 18.66
N PHE A 861 -44.78 10.81 19.73
CA PHE A 861 -46.14 11.35 19.64
C PHE A 861 -46.22 12.63 18.79
N LEU A 862 -45.27 13.56 18.95
CA LEU A 862 -45.18 14.78 18.14
C LEU A 862 -44.87 14.50 16.67
N LEU A 863 -43.95 13.57 16.39
CA LEU A 863 -43.61 13.16 15.02
C LEU A 863 -44.78 12.43 14.36
N GLN A 864 -45.44 11.49 15.05
CA GLN A 864 -46.59 10.75 14.52
C GLN A 864 -47.75 11.70 14.20
N SER A 865 -48.01 12.69 15.07
CA SER A 865 -49.02 13.73 14.86
C SER A 865 -48.71 14.59 13.63
N ASN A 866 -47.48 15.09 13.52
CA ASN A 866 -47.07 15.95 12.41
C ASN A 866 -47.02 15.18 11.08
N ILE A 867 -46.56 13.93 11.08
CA ILE A 867 -46.56 13.05 9.90
C ILE A 867 -48.00 12.77 9.45
N SER A 868 -48.92 12.52 10.38
CA SER A 868 -50.34 12.31 10.06
C SER A 868 -50.99 13.56 9.46
N GLN A 869 -50.65 14.75 9.98
CA GLN A 869 -51.10 16.02 9.39
C GLN A 869 -50.54 16.23 7.98
N LEU A 870 -49.25 15.97 7.77
CA LEU A 870 -48.58 16.02 6.47
C LEU A 870 -49.18 15.04 5.46
N GLN A 871 -49.50 13.81 5.87
CA GLN A 871 -50.22 12.84 5.03
C GLN A 871 -51.64 13.32 4.67
N SER A 872 -52.32 14.02 5.58
CA SER A 872 -53.62 14.65 5.26
C SER A 872 -53.50 15.81 4.25
N TYR A 873 -52.42 16.58 4.32
CA TYR A 873 -52.16 17.65 3.36
C TYR A 873 -51.75 17.08 2.00
N LEU A 874 -50.93 16.02 1.98
CA LEU A 874 -50.50 15.34 0.76
C LEU A 874 -51.68 14.70 0.03
N SER A 875 -52.60 14.05 0.76
CA SER A 875 -53.81 13.46 0.18
C SER A 875 -54.79 14.52 -0.36
N LYS A 876 -54.93 15.67 0.33
CA LYS A 876 -55.65 16.83 -0.23
C LYS A 876 -54.97 17.36 -1.49
N LEU A 877 -53.64 17.42 -1.52
CA LEU A 877 -52.91 17.91 -2.68
C LEU A 877 -53.03 16.95 -3.87
N GLN A 878 -53.00 15.63 -3.63
CA GLN A 878 -53.28 14.61 -4.64
C GLN A 878 -54.72 14.68 -5.17
N SER A 879 -55.71 14.99 -4.33
CA SER A 879 -57.09 15.14 -4.80
C SER A 879 -57.27 16.41 -5.65
N TYR A 880 -56.62 17.51 -5.27
CA TYR A 880 -56.58 18.72 -6.10
C TYR A 880 -55.87 18.47 -7.44
N LEU A 881 -54.74 17.76 -7.44
CA LEU A 881 -54.01 17.43 -8.65
C LEU A 881 -54.84 16.51 -9.58
N SER A 882 -55.56 15.55 -9.01
CA SER A 882 -56.47 14.66 -9.76
C SER A 882 -57.65 15.42 -10.34
N SER A 883 -58.21 16.39 -9.60
CA SER A 883 -59.27 17.28 -10.08
C SER A 883 -58.78 18.18 -11.22
N LEU A 884 -57.58 18.75 -11.09
CA LEU A 884 -56.90 19.52 -12.13
C LEU A 884 -56.63 18.67 -13.37
N HIS A 885 -56.15 17.44 -13.19
CA HIS A 885 -55.92 16.52 -14.29
C HIS A 885 -57.23 16.15 -15.00
N SER A 886 -58.31 15.89 -14.25
CA SER A 886 -59.62 15.60 -14.85
C SER A 886 -60.20 16.79 -15.62
N THR A 887 -60.05 18.01 -15.10
CA THR A 887 -60.54 19.23 -15.75
C THR A 887 -59.72 19.57 -16.98
N ILE A 888 -58.39 19.45 -16.92
CA ILE A 888 -57.50 19.60 -18.08
C ILE A 888 -57.84 18.55 -19.15
N THR A 889 -58.00 17.29 -18.76
CA THR A 889 -58.34 16.21 -19.70
C THR A 889 -59.72 16.45 -20.33
N PHE A 890 -60.71 16.88 -19.55
CA PHE A 890 -62.03 17.23 -20.08
C PHE A 890 -61.98 18.41 -21.05
N LEU A 891 -61.19 19.45 -20.75
CA LEU A 891 -61.05 20.65 -21.58
C LEU A 891 -60.29 20.33 -22.88
N LEU A 892 -59.24 19.50 -22.81
CA LEU A 892 -58.53 18.95 -23.97
C LEU A 892 -59.45 18.08 -24.81
N GLN A 893 -60.21 17.15 -24.23
CA GLN A 893 -61.14 16.28 -24.96
C GLN A 893 -62.26 17.10 -25.65
N SER A 894 -62.77 18.14 -24.99
CA SER A 894 -63.76 19.07 -25.56
C SER A 894 -63.16 19.88 -26.72
N LYS A 895 -61.92 20.39 -26.57
CA LYS A 895 -61.26 21.13 -27.64
C LYS A 895 -60.87 20.24 -28.82
N LEU A 896 -60.45 19.01 -28.56
CA LEU A 896 -60.06 18.03 -29.58
C LEU A 896 -61.27 17.52 -30.35
N SER A 897 -62.43 17.34 -29.68
CA SER A 897 -63.70 17.03 -30.36
C SER A 897 -64.25 18.20 -31.17
N GLN A 898 -64.11 19.45 -30.68
CA GLN A 898 -64.38 20.65 -31.48
C GLN A 898 -63.49 20.68 -32.73
N LEU A 899 -62.18 20.43 -32.59
CA LEU A 899 -61.24 20.39 -33.70
C LEU A 899 -61.58 19.28 -34.70
N GLN A 900 -61.93 18.08 -34.23
CA GLN A 900 -62.37 16.98 -35.09
C GLN A 900 -63.68 17.30 -35.82
N SER A 901 -64.60 18.04 -35.21
CA SER A 901 -65.81 18.52 -35.88
C SER A 901 -65.49 19.52 -37.00
N TYR A 902 -64.54 20.42 -36.78
CA TYR A 902 -64.07 21.38 -37.80
C TYR A 902 -63.33 20.67 -38.94
N ILE A 903 -62.49 19.68 -38.62
CA ILE A 903 -61.82 18.83 -39.61
C ILE A 903 -62.86 18.04 -40.41
N SER A 904 -63.89 17.49 -39.77
CA SER A 904 -64.97 16.79 -40.47
C SER A 904 -65.80 17.71 -41.36
N GLN A 905 -66.06 18.96 -40.92
CA GLN A 905 -66.69 19.98 -41.75
C GLN A 905 -65.82 20.36 -42.94
N LEU A 906 -64.52 20.58 -42.73
CA LEU A 906 -63.53 20.84 -43.78
C LEU A 906 -63.44 19.68 -44.76
N GLN A 907 -63.44 18.43 -44.29
CA GLN A 907 -63.49 17.25 -45.15
C GLN A 907 -64.80 17.15 -45.94
N SER A 908 -65.94 17.56 -45.35
CA SER A 908 -67.22 17.68 -46.07
C SER A 908 -67.20 18.77 -47.15
N TYR A 909 -66.53 19.89 -46.88
CA TYR A 909 -66.30 20.95 -47.87
C TYR A 909 -65.35 20.46 -48.97
N LEU A 910 -64.29 19.73 -48.62
CA LEU A 910 -63.34 19.15 -49.57
C LEU A 910 -64.00 18.08 -50.45
N THR A 911 -64.91 17.26 -49.90
CA THR A 911 -65.72 16.32 -50.69
C THR A 911 -66.77 17.02 -51.54
N LYS A 912 -67.35 18.14 -51.09
CA LYS A 912 -68.21 18.99 -51.94
C LYS A 912 -67.44 19.67 -53.08
N VAL A 913 -66.21 20.12 -52.83
CA VAL A 913 -65.33 20.66 -53.88
C VAL A 913 -64.92 19.56 -54.87
N HIS A 914 -64.61 18.36 -54.38
CA HIS A 914 -64.37 17.19 -55.24
C HIS A 914 -65.61 16.75 -56.01
N SER A 915 -66.82 16.86 -55.45
CA SER A 915 -68.07 16.52 -56.16
C SER A 915 -68.49 17.57 -57.20
N PHE A 916 -68.02 18.82 -57.06
CA PHE A 916 -68.19 19.86 -58.10
C PHE A 916 -67.13 19.76 -59.22
N GLY A 917 -65.99 19.11 -58.96
CA GLY A 917 -64.93 18.87 -59.96
C GLY A 917 -65.20 17.72 -60.95
N TYR A 918 -66.29 16.97 -60.79
CA TYR A 918 -66.62 15.80 -61.62
C TYR A 918 -67.72 16.04 -62.68
N ILE A 919 -68.07 17.31 -62.96
CA ILE A 919 -68.93 17.69 -64.11
C ILE A 919 -68.19 18.70 -64.99
N SER A 920 -67.05 18.29 -65.56
CA SER A 920 -66.54 18.87 -66.80
C SER A 920 -65.27 18.14 -67.25
N SER A 921 -65.43 17.06 -68.01
CA SER A 921 -64.71 16.81 -69.28
C SER A 921 -64.59 15.32 -69.61
N GLU A 922 -65.71 14.67 -69.95
CA GLU A 922 -65.68 13.77 -71.11
C GLU A 922 -66.15 14.60 -72.33
N GLN A 923 -65.20 15.01 -73.16
CA GLN A 923 -65.25 14.92 -74.64
C GLN A 923 -64.10 15.70 -75.28
N SER A 924 -63.08 14.96 -75.75
CA SER A 924 -62.31 15.22 -76.98
C SER A 924 -61.04 14.34 -76.96
N THR A 925 -61.14 13.08 -77.37
CA THR A 925 -60.68 12.58 -78.69
C THR A 925 -59.20 12.79 -79.06
N LYS A 926 -58.55 11.63 -79.23
CA LYS A 926 -57.71 11.19 -80.37
C LYS A 926 -56.22 11.60 -80.43
N ALA A 927 -55.42 10.55 -80.19
CA ALA A 927 -54.32 10.03 -81.01
C ALA A 927 -53.03 10.86 -81.16
N VAL A 928 -51.89 10.28 -80.79
CA VAL A 928 -50.83 9.75 -81.70
C VAL A 928 -49.69 9.12 -80.87
N SER A 929 -49.12 8.06 -81.43
CA SER A 929 -48.08 7.15 -80.95
C SER A 929 -46.66 7.73 -80.87
N VAL A 930 -45.79 7.16 -80.02
CA VAL A 930 -44.55 6.38 -80.34
C VAL A 930 -43.55 6.36 -79.16
N ARG A 931 -43.01 5.15 -78.91
CA ARG A 931 -41.80 4.70 -78.17
C ARG A 931 -40.72 5.75 -77.80
N SER A 932 -40.06 5.60 -76.64
CA SER A 932 -38.83 4.78 -76.46
C SER A 932 -38.13 4.99 -75.09
N THR A 933 -37.44 3.91 -74.64
CA THR A 933 -36.18 3.86 -73.84
C THR A 933 -36.18 4.16 -72.33
N CYS A 934 -35.83 3.13 -71.54
CA CYS A 934 -35.15 3.23 -70.23
C CYS A 934 -33.78 3.92 -70.38
N PRO A 935 -33.14 4.41 -69.30
CA PRO A 935 -32.32 3.50 -68.47
C PRO A 935 -32.21 3.85 -66.95
N THR A 936 -31.95 2.78 -66.18
CA THR A 936 -31.00 2.64 -65.04
C THR A 936 -31.03 3.52 -63.77
N SER A 937 -30.90 2.79 -62.66
CA SER A 937 -30.52 3.11 -61.26
C SER A 937 -29.24 3.96 -61.07
N PRO A 938 -28.93 4.47 -59.85
CA PRO A 938 -28.32 3.63 -58.80
C PRO A 938 -28.91 3.76 -57.37
N SER A 939 -28.56 2.75 -56.58
CA SER A 939 -28.72 2.48 -55.15
C SER A 939 -28.24 3.57 -54.18
N TYR A 940 -28.83 3.63 -52.97
CA TYR A 940 -28.14 3.52 -51.67
C TYR A 940 -29.17 3.52 -50.49
N SER A 941 -29.09 2.51 -49.62
CA SER A 941 -29.56 2.46 -48.21
C SER A 941 -28.40 2.93 -47.29
N PRO A 942 -28.51 3.15 -45.94
CA PRO A 942 -29.33 2.39 -44.98
C PRO A 942 -29.89 3.13 -43.73
N ALA A 943 -30.74 2.41 -43.01
CA ALA A 943 -30.88 2.26 -41.55
C ALA A 943 -31.03 3.47 -40.60
N SER A 944 -32.19 3.48 -39.95
CA SER A 944 -32.46 4.00 -38.59
C SER A 944 -31.94 3.05 -37.49
N PRO A 945 -31.73 3.55 -36.25
CA PRO A 945 -31.91 2.72 -35.06
C PRO A 945 -33.05 3.20 -34.15
N SER A 946 -33.57 2.19 -33.49
CA SER A 946 -34.75 2.05 -32.63
C SER A 946 -34.47 2.34 -31.15
N TYR A 947 -35.53 2.68 -30.41
CA TYR A 947 -35.67 2.44 -28.97
C TYR A 947 -36.88 1.54 -28.72
N SER A 948 -36.70 0.46 -27.95
CA SER A 948 -37.78 -0.26 -27.27
C SER A 948 -37.25 -1.03 -26.06
N PRO A 949 -38.03 -1.14 -24.96
CA PRO A 949 -37.71 -1.94 -23.79
C PRO A 949 -38.33 -3.35 -23.90
N THR A 950 -37.71 -4.36 -23.27
CA THR A 950 -38.29 -5.70 -23.11
C THR A 950 -38.07 -6.25 -21.70
N SER A 951 -39.15 -6.84 -21.17
CA SER A 951 -39.28 -7.69 -19.98
C SER A 951 -38.67 -9.10 -20.18
N PRO A 952 -38.57 -9.95 -19.12
CA PRO A 952 -37.75 -11.16 -19.11
C PRO A 952 -38.52 -12.41 -19.57
N ALA A 953 -37.78 -13.43 -20.02
CA ALA A 953 -38.31 -14.79 -20.22
C ALA A 953 -37.24 -15.85 -19.88
N PHE A 954 -37.61 -16.73 -18.96
CA PHE A 954 -37.00 -18.03 -18.68
C PHE A 954 -37.42 -19.06 -19.75
N SER A 955 -36.51 -19.98 -20.11
CA SER A 955 -36.86 -21.37 -20.47
C SER A 955 -35.61 -22.27 -20.52
N PRO A 956 -35.62 -23.48 -19.91
CA PRO A 956 -34.70 -24.60 -20.18
C PRO A 956 -35.34 -25.61 -21.17
N PRO A 957 -34.82 -26.84 -21.36
CA PRO A 957 -33.48 -27.28 -21.79
C PRO A 957 -33.54 -28.08 -23.14
N ASP A 958 -32.39 -28.34 -23.76
CA ASP A 958 -32.02 -29.58 -24.49
C ASP A 958 -30.52 -29.57 -24.83
#